data_AF-A0A1R1LGG2-F1
#
_entry.id   AF-A0A1R1LGG2-F1
#
_cell.length_a   1.000
_cell.length_b   1.000
_cell.length_c   1.000
_cell.angle_alpha   90.00
_cell.angle_beta   90.00
_cell.angle_gamma   90.00
#
_symmetry.space_group_name_H-M   'P 1'
#
loop_
_entity.id
_entity.type
_entity.pdbx_description
1 polymer ?
#
loop_
_entity_poly.entity_id
_entity_poly.type
_entity_poly.pdbx_seq_one_letter_code
_entity_poly.pdbx_strand_id
1 'polypeptide(L)'
;MSLTDTLVTVQEPVAATVEFDFVRNSLDLVIDGLGYFQLDDGQGGVSYTREGKFELDKDGHLVSVSGKYLQGFGLSADGNQQPIGNMALSQTESSPTPTSNIDLSININSDVSATDLLGPYDMSDSSTFSFSTTTHIVDSLGDENALRFDFVEQSSVHERQTATFTTAIRTGSIQVAGVNISLEEGDSSAEIALLVAAQETAVRMADPRVTSVVVDPANTNNVLITYAASAADVEEIIVTDVGDTGVISTIVSNPYLAANEVQMVEISAPTATAQIFFGGVAIDVSNTTIAADTAADVVNRVIAKQGEIIEATPAIESLAADLSSVPPRIIITYKPEEGDVAQLVVDENGTGVFHGTDLATTVENGDNSYQGVYQLYAYLNGNELLDIGKQVAAGATGSIVTPRTTEPGPVLLIFDPEDGTLRSVNGTSVDNSGIAPELILIGADPADPSHLPNLDLSGTTLSATESAVISETHDGFVKGDLISLTVSYDGILTARFSNGQESNLGIIALAIFESSSNLQAIDNNEWLATLESGQAIFNPPAEGMNGELKSAFAEYDGDYGDYKVTVTTSGFFIVPIAQPSQAETVIGVDRIQFADTNLALDINGTAGQVYRIYKAAFDRTPDAEGLGFWIDTVEHGGTLQNVAAGFIHSNEFQTLYGDNPSNELFLTSLYHNVLDRDPDQDGFQWWSDKLNSGAESREDILVDFSESPENQANVIDLIGDGIVYEEWLG
;
A
#
# COMPACT_ATOMS: atom_id res chain seq x y z
N MET A 1 40.01 -15.41 3.42
CA MET A 1 39.59 -14.64 2.24
C MET A 1 38.12 -14.90 2.09
N SER A 2 37.29 -14.07 2.72
CA SER A 2 35.85 -14.02 2.50
C SER A 2 35.45 -12.59 2.83
N LEU A 3 34.84 -11.95 1.85
CA LEU A 3 34.58 -10.52 1.79
C LEU A 3 33.45 -10.19 2.77
N THR A 4 33.69 -9.15 3.56
CA THR A 4 32.69 -8.40 4.33
C THR A 4 31.75 -7.72 3.35
N ASP A 5 30.50 -8.15 3.30
CA ASP A 5 29.46 -7.37 2.65
C ASP A 5 28.92 -6.35 3.66
N THR A 6 29.03 -5.09 3.28
CA THR A 6 28.75 -3.95 4.14
C THR A 6 27.31 -3.55 3.84
N LEU A 7 26.44 -3.59 4.85
CA LEU A 7 25.07 -3.07 4.78
C LEU A 7 25.10 -1.66 4.17
N VAL A 8 24.61 -1.55 2.93
CA VAL A 8 24.26 -0.27 2.32
C VAL A 8 22.87 0.06 2.83
N THR A 9 22.78 1.00 3.76
CA THR A 9 21.55 1.72 4.09
C THR A 9 21.04 2.38 2.80
N VAL A 10 19.87 1.95 2.33
CA VAL A 10 19.11 2.68 1.32
C VAL A 10 18.57 3.92 2.02
N GLN A 11 19.28 5.03 1.88
CA GLN A 11 18.77 6.34 2.21
C GLN A 11 17.82 6.72 1.07
N GLU A 12 16.55 6.96 1.42
CA GLU A 12 15.53 7.54 0.55
C GLU A 12 16.11 8.65 -0.34
N PRO A 13 15.73 8.75 -1.62
CA PRO A 13 16.10 9.91 -2.41
C PRO A 13 15.42 11.13 -1.80
N VAL A 14 16.22 12.00 -1.19
CA VAL A 14 15.83 13.38 -0.89
C VAL A 14 15.26 13.96 -2.17
N ALA A 15 14.01 14.42 -2.12
CA ALA A 15 13.34 15.12 -3.21
C ALA A 15 14.27 16.18 -3.79
N ALA A 16 14.87 15.86 -4.93
CA ALA A 16 15.55 16.85 -5.73
C ALA A 16 14.43 17.69 -6.34
N THR A 17 14.26 18.91 -5.82
CA THR A 17 13.53 19.95 -6.54
C THR A 17 14.31 20.23 -7.82
N VAL A 18 13.97 19.50 -8.88
CA VAL A 18 14.34 19.88 -10.24
C VAL A 18 13.36 21.00 -10.60
N GLU A 19 13.91 22.18 -10.79
CA GLU A 19 13.20 23.31 -11.36
C GLU A 19 12.92 22.97 -12.82
N PHE A 20 11.72 22.46 -13.11
CA PHE A 20 11.29 22.12 -14.46
C PHE A 20 10.83 23.39 -15.18
N ASP A 21 11.59 23.78 -16.20
CA ASP A 21 11.20 24.84 -17.14
C ASP A 21 10.11 24.25 -18.04
N PHE A 22 8.87 24.70 -17.85
CA PHE A 22 7.73 24.28 -18.67
C PHE A 22 7.84 24.81 -20.12
N VAL A 23 7.18 24.09 -21.04
CA VAL A 23 6.63 24.51 -22.34
C VAL A 23 7.43 24.13 -23.61
N ARG A 24 7.14 22.93 -24.15
CA ARG A 24 6.92 22.71 -25.60
C ARG A 24 5.67 21.82 -25.77
N ASN A 25 4.69 22.29 -26.56
CA ASN A 25 3.26 22.19 -26.24
C ASN A 25 2.53 20.90 -26.68
N SER A 26 2.06 20.12 -25.71
CA SER A 26 0.93 19.16 -25.86
C SER A 26 -0.40 19.83 -26.29
N LEU A 27 -0.41 21.16 -26.35
CA LEU A 27 -1.50 22.01 -26.82
C LEU A 27 -1.36 22.40 -28.29
N ASP A 28 -0.41 21.81 -29.03
CA ASP A 28 -0.37 21.87 -30.49
C ASP A 28 -1.30 20.81 -31.08
N LEU A 29 -2.47 21.27 -31.53
CA LEU A 29 -3.59 20.45 -31.96
C LEU A 29 -3.81 20.52 -33.46
N VAL A 30 -4.18 19.39 -34.06
CA VAL A 30 -4.58 19.29 -35.46
C VAL A 30 -6.00 18.77 -35.52
N ILE A 31 -6.85 19.44 -36.32
CA ILE A 31 -8.19 18.94 -36.64
C ILE A 31 -8.10 17.98 -37.81
N ASP A 32 -8.39 16.71 -37.59
CA ASP A 32 -8.59 15.71 -38.64
C ASP A 32 -10.08 15.62 -39.01
N GLY A 33 -10.45 16.15 -40.17
CA GLY A 33 -11.83 16.25 -40.62
C GLY A 33 -12.41 17.67 -40.55
N LEU A 34 -13.74 17.76 -40.43
CA LEU A 34 -14.48 19.03 -40.50
C LEU A 34 -14.41 19.79 -39.17
N GLY A 35 -14.33 21.11 -39.24
CA GLY A 35 -14.40 21.95 -38.04
C GLY A 35 -13.35 23.06 -38.01
N TYR A 36 -13.55 23.99 -37.10
CA TYR A 36 -12.65 25.09 -36.78
C TYR A 36 -12.62 25.27 -35.26
N PHE A 37 -11.46 25.55 -34.70
CA PHE A 37 -11.39 26.12 -33.35
C PHE A 37 -12.04 27.50 -33.37
N GLN A 38 -12.74 27.87 -32.30
CA GLN A 38 -13.22 29.23 -32.10
C GLN A 38 -12.31 29.97 -31.13
N LEU A 39 -11.98 31.21 -31.48
CA LEU A 39 -11.17 32.12 -30.69
C LEU A 39 -12.02 33.32 -30.27
N ASP A 40 -11.90 33.74 -29.01
CA ASP A 40 -12.47 34.99 -28.48
C ASP A 40 -11.36 36.03 -28.26
N ASP A 41 -11.56 37.26 -28.74
CA ASP A 41 -10.61 38.36 -28.54
C ASP A 41 -10.71 39.04 -27.17
N GLY A 42 -11.64 38.59 -26.31
CA GLY A 42 -11.89 39.14 -24.97
C GLY A 42 -12.60 40.50 -24.98
N GLN A 43 -12.94 41.03 -26.17
CA GLN A 43 -13.74 42.24 -26.38
C GLN A 43 -15.10 41.92 -27.00
N GLY A 44 -15.43 40.63 -27.13
CA GLY A 44 -16.68 40.12 -27.70
C GLY A 44 -16.62 39.86 -29.21
N GLY A 45 -15.45 39.95 -29.82
CA GLY A 45 -15.19 39.51 -31.18
C GLY A 45 -14.76 38.05 -31.21
N VAL A 46 -15.36 37.26 -32.10
CA VAL A 46 -14.99 35.86 -32.29
C VAL A 46 -14.47 35.62 -33.70
N SER A 47 -13.45 34.77 -33.80
CA SER A 47 -12.91 34.28 -35.07
C SER A 47 -12.74 32.77 -35.03
N TYR A 48 -12.49 32.17 -36.18
CA TYR A 48 -12.38 30.73 -36.35
C TYR A 48 -11.05 30.41 -37.01
N THR A 49 -10.38 29.35 -36.58
CA THR A 49 -9.09 28.94 -37.15
C THR A 49 -9.00 27.42 -37.26
N ARG A 50 -8.11 26.96 -38.14
CA ARG A 50 -7.64 25.56 -38.15
C ARG A 50 -6.21 25.44 -37.65
N GLU A 51 -5.54 26.56 -37.36
CA GLU A 51 -4.27 26.55 -36.65
C GLU A 51 -4.54 26.19 -35.20
N GLY A 52 -3.99 25.07 -34.73
CA GLY A 52 -4.17 24.64 -33.35
C GLY A 52 -2.94 24.85 -32.48
N LYS A 53 -2.19 25.94 -32.69
CA LYS A 53 -1.06 26.28 -31.81
C LYS A 53 -1.57 27.10 -30.62
N PHE A 54 -1.65 26.46 -29.45
CA PHE A 54 -2.14 27.08 -28.23
C PHE A 54 -1.10 27.05 -27.10
N GLU A 55 -1.17 28.05 -26.23
CA GLU A 55 -0.32 28.18 -25.05
C GLU A 55 -1.16 28.59 -23.83
N LEU A 56 -0.65 28.34 -22.62
CA LEU A 56 -1.24 28.91 -21.42
C LEU A 56 -0.75 30.35 -21.21
N ASP A 57 -1.67 31.28 -21.03
CA ASP A 57 -1.32 32.62 -20.56
C ASP A 57 -1.04 32.65 -19.05
N LYS A 58 -0.52 33.78 -18.57
CA LYS A 58 -0.20 34.00 -17.15
C LYS A 58 -1.41 33.89 -16.20
N ASP A 59 -2.62 33.97 -16.73
CA ASP A 59 -3.88 33.90 -15.97
C ASP A 59 -4.52 32.50 -16.10
N GLY A 60 -3.83 31.54 -16.73
CA GLY A 60 -4.25 30.14 -16.86
C GLY A 60 -5.13 29.85 -18.07
N HIS A 61 -5.35 30.79 -18.99
CA HIS A 61 -6.22 30.55 -20.15
C HIS A 61 -5.45 29.93 -21.31
N LEU A 62 -6.11 29.05 -22.06
CA LEU A 62 -5.58 28.56 -23.33
C LEU A 62 -5.78 29.65 -24.38
N VAL A 63 -4.69 30.17 -24.92
CA VAL A 63 -4.68 31.25 -25.90
C VAL A 63 -3.95 30.84 -27.18
N SER A 64 -4.37 31.39 -28.32
CA SER A 64 -3.62 31.31 -29.56
C SER A 64 -2.31 32.12 -29.46
N VAL A 65 -1.39 31.90 -30.40
CA VAL A 65 -0.19 32.75 -30.58
C VAL A 65 -0.48 34.25 -30.79
N SER A 66 -1.73 34.59 -31.13
CA SER A 66 -2.22 35.96 -31.26
C SER A 66 -2.85 36.51 -29.98
N GLY A 67 -2.86 35.73 -28.90
CA GLY A 67 -3.39 36.09 -27.58
C GLY A 67 -4.92 36.00 -27.46
N LYS A 68 -5.60 35.29 -28.36
CA LYS A 68 -7.06 35.10 -28.31
C LYS A 68 -7.42 33.81 -27.60
N TYR A 69 -8.48 33.82 -26.81
CA TYR A 69 -8.87 32.68 -25.97
C TYR A 69 -9.52 31.56 -26.78
N LEU A 70 -8.97 30.35 -26.67
CA LEU A 70 -9.59 29.14 -27.19
C LEU A 70 -10.91 28.88 -26.48
N GLN A 71 -11.97 28.60 -27.25
CA GLN A 71 -13.30 28.31 -26.73
C GLN A 71 -13.54 26.82 -26.56
N GLY A 72 -14.27 26.46 -25.51
CA GLY A 72 -14.70 25.09 -25.24
C GLY A 72 -15.80 25.02 -24.19
N PHE A 73 -16.24 23.81 -23.90
CA PHE A 73 -17.24 23.52 -22.88
C PHE A 73 -16.56 23.28 -21.54
N GLY A 74 -16.88 24.10 -20.54
CA GLY A 74 -16.49 23.80 -19.16
C GLY A 74 -17.25 22.57 -18.62
N LEU A 75 -16.78 22.02 -17.50
CA LEU A 75 -17.48 20.96 -16.75
C LEU A 75 -17.98 21.51 -15.41
N SER A 76 -19.17 21.10 -14.97
CA SER A 76 -19.60 21.32 -13.57
C SER A 76 -18.86 20.39 -12.61
N ALA A 77 -19.01 20.63 -11.30
CA ALA A 77 -18.48 19.73 -10.26
C ALA A 77 -18.95 18.26 -10.44
N ASP A 78 -20.16 18.06 -10.97
CA ASP A 78 -20.71 16.72 -11.29
C ASP A 78 -20.26 16.16 -12.66
N GLY A 79 -19.35 16.83 -13.37
CA GLY A 79 -18.86 16.41 -14.70
C GLY A 79 -19.80 16.74 -15.87
N ASN A 80 -20.84 17.55 -15.69
CA ASN A 80 -21.76 17.90 -16.76
C ASN A 80 -21.24 19.07 -17.61
N GLN A 81 -21.39 18.93 -18.93
CA GLN A 81 -21.01 19.95 -19.92
C GLN A 81 -21.74 21.28 -19.70
N GLN A 82 -20.97 22.37 -19.65
CA GLN A 82 -21.43 23.75 -19.55
C GLN A 82 -21.50 24.42 -20.93
N PRO A 83 -22.19 25.56 -21.06
CA PRO A 83 -22.13 26.37 -22.29
C PRO A 83 -20.69 26.72 -22.67
N ILE A 84 -20.48 26.96 -23.97
CA ILE A 84 -19.16 27.34 -24.49
C ILE A 84 -18.65 28.65 -23.84
N GLY A 85 -17.36 28.68 -23.52
CA GLY A 85 -16.64 29.84 -23.01
C GLY A 85 -15.12 29.65 -23.11
N ASN A 86 -14.36 30.57 -22.53
CA ASN A 86 -12.89 30.54 -22.56
C ASN A 86 -12.36 29.33 -21.80
N MET A 87 -11.53 28.52 -22.47
CA MET A 87 -10.85 27.41 -21.83
C MET A 87 -9.77 27.93 -20.89
N ALA A 88 -9.78 27.44 -19.66
CA ALA A 88 -8.82 27.82 -18.64
C ALA A 88 -8.46 26.65 -17.73
N LEU A 89 -7.22 26.66 -17.26
CA LEU A 89 -6.74 25.85 -16.16
C LEU A 89 -7.31 26.39 -14.86
N SER A 90 -8.35 25.73 -14.37
CA SER A 90 -9.02 26.12 -13.13
C SER A 90 -8.26 25.70 -11.86
N GLN A 91 -7.29 24.78 -11.98
CA GLN A 91 -6.55 24.17 -10.88
C GLN A 91 -5.09 23.90 -11.29
N THR A 92 -4.14 24.54 -10.61
CA THR A 92 -2.69 24.27 -10.76
C THR A 92 -2.17 23.25 -9.74
N GLU A 93 -2.98 22.96 -8.73
CA GLU A 93 -2.72 21.94 -7.71
C GLU A 93 -3.98 21.06 -7.60
N SER A 94 -3.81 19.76 -7.36
CA SER A 94 -4.91 18.88 -6.99
C SER A 94 -5.26 19.05 -5.52
N SER A 95 -6.54 18.87 -5.19
CA SER A 95 -6.98 18.86 -3.78
C SER A 95 -6.47 17.59 -3.08
N PRO A 96 -6.03 17.67 -1.82
CA PRO A 96 -5.69 16.48 -1.06
C PRO A 96 -6.93 15.62 -0.83
N THR A 97 -6.73 14.32 -0.73
CA THR A 97 -7.76 13.38 -0.27
C THR A 97 -7.33 12.80 1.07
N PRO A 98 -8.10 13.00 2.14
CA PRO A 98 -7.77 12.44 3.44
C PRO A 98 -7.97 10.92 3.42
N THR A 99 -7.11 10.19 4.14
CA THR A 99 -7.14 8.73 4.20
C THR A 99 -8.40 8.25 4.90
N SER A 100 -9.29 7.56 4.19
CA SER A 100 -10.50 6.95 4.76
C SER A 100 -10.35 5.45 5.02
N ASN A 101 -9.48 4.76 4.29
CA ASN A 101 -9.27 3.32 4.44
C ASN A 101 -7.78 2.98 4.45
N ILE A 102 -7.41 2.06 5.33
CA ILE A 102 -6.06 1.52 5.49
C ILE A 102 -6.16 0.00 5.47
N ASP A 103 -5.48 -0.63 4.52
CA ASP A 103 -5.35 -2.08 4.47
C ASP A 103 -3.96 -2.45 5.01
N LEU A 104 -3.91 -3.16 6.12
CA LEU A 104 -2.68 -3.64 6.73
C LEU A 104 -2.73 -5.15 6.93
N SER A 105 -1.91 -5.88 6.19
CA SER A 105 -1.71 -7.31 6.37
C SER A 105 -0.28 -7.57 6.80
N ILE A 106 -0.08 -8.30 7.89
CA ILE A 106 1.24 -8.63 8.41
C ILE A 106 1.36 -10.13 8.72
N ASN A 107 2.59 -10.64 8.74
CA ASN A 107 2.94 -11.88 9.42
C ASN A 107 3.63 -11.53 10.74
N ILE A 108 3.22 -12.16 11.83
CA ILE A 108 3.92 -12.11 13.12
C ILE A 108 4.67 -13.44 13.31
N ASN A 109 5.93 -13.36 13.74
CA ASN A 109 6.74 -14.54 14.02
C ASN A 109 6.29 -15.23 15.32
N SER A 110 5.78 -16.46 15.23
CA SER A 110 5.36 -17.28 16.37
C SER A 110 6.50 -17.92 17.15
N ASP A 111 7.71 -17.97 16.59
CA ASP A 111 8.89 -18.55 17.25
C ASP A 111 9.59 -17.56 18.18
N VAL A 112 9.28 -16.26 18.07
CA VAL A 112 9.72 -15.26 19.04
C VAL A 112 8.94 -15.52 20.32
N SER A 113 9.61 -16.03 21.35
CA SER A 113 8.93 -16.41 22.57
C SER A 113 8.45 -15.18 23.34
N ALA A 114 7.16 -15.13 23.68
CA ALA A 114 6.60 -14.27 24.72
C ALA A 114 7.41 -14.28 26.04
N THR A 115 8.16 -15.34 26.34
CA THR A 115 8.97 -15.42 27.56
C THR A 115 10.18 -14.47 27.56
N ASP A 116 10.53 -13.89 26.40
CA ASP A 116 11.56 -12.86 26.25
C ASP A 116 11.01 -11.43 26.32
N LEU A 117 9.68 -11.24 26.30
CA LEU A 117 9.07 -9.91 26.45
C LEU A 117 9.16 -9.45 27.90
N LEU A 118 9.91 -8.37 28.15
CA LEU A 118 10.28 -7.95 29.50
C LEU A 118 9.29 -6.92 30.09
N GLY A 119 8.40 -7.38 30.97
CA GLY A 119 7.57 -6.48 31.78
C GLY A 119 6.36 -5.91 31.02
N PRO A 120 5.67 -4.90 31.59
CA PRO A 120 4.54 -4.27 30.92
C PRO A 120 5.01 -3.58 29.64
N TYR A 121 4.11 -3.45 28.67
CA TYR A 121 4.42 -2.86 27.38
C TYR A 121 4.98 -1.42 27.52
N ASP A 122 6.09 -1.14 26.83
CA ASP A 122 6.70 0.18 26.69
C ASP A 122 7.03 0.42 25.20
N MET A 123 6.27 1.34 24.59
CA MET A 123 6.45 1.75 23.18
C MET A 123 7.89 2.13 22.82
N SER A 124 8.69 2.60 23.78
CA SER A 124 10.07 3.02 23.57
C SER A 124 11.10 1.88 23.65
N ASP A 125 10.68 0.69 24.10
CA ASP A 125 11.52 -0.48 24.28
C ASP A 125 11.05 -1.64 23.40
N SER A 126 11.85 -1.93 22.35
CA SER A 126 11.57 -3.01 21.40
C SER A 126 11.62 -4.41 22.01
N SER A 127 12.07 -4.56 23.26
CA SER A 127 11.99 -5.83 23.98
C SER A 127 10.63 -6.08 24.65
N THR A 128 9.67 -5.16 24.51
CA THR A 128 8.35 -5.26 25.13
C THR A 128 7.20 -5.44 24.13
N PHE A 129 7.51 -5.56 22.83
CA PHE A 129 6.55 -5.86 21.77
C PHE A 129 7.12 -6.83 20.73
N SER A 130 6.25 -7.63 20.12
CA SER A 130 6.63 -8.68 19.17
C SER A 130 6.91 -8.13 17.77
N PHE A 131 6.18 -7.10 17.36
CA PHE A 131 6.36 -6.45 16.07
C PHE A 131 5.85 -5.02 16.10
N SER A 132 6.43 -4.16 15.26
CA SER A 132 5.97 -2.80 15.06
C SER A 132 6.10 -2.44 13.59
N THR A 133 5.10 -1.72 13.06
CA THR A 133 5.15 -1.14 11.72
C THR A 133 4.59 0.29 11.75
N THR A 134 4.89 1.08 10.74
CA THR A 134 4.40 2.45 10.62
C THR A 134 3.96 2.71 9.20
N THR A 135 2.73 3.22 9.05
CA THR A 135 2.18 3.70 7.79
C THR A 135 2.03 5.22 7.83
N HIS A 136 1.99 5.85 6.66
CA HIS A 136 1.73 7.27 6.54
C HIS A 136 0.30 7.47 6.05
N ILE A 137 -0.41 8.44 6.63
CA ILE A 137 -1.77 8.80 6.23
C ILE A 137 -1.85 10.29 5.95
N VAL A 138 -2.86 10.68 5.19
CA VAL A 138 -3.11 12.09 4.84
C VAL A 138 -4.33 12.58 5.59
N ASP A 139 -4.23 13.73 6.24
CA ASP A 139 -5.36 14.36 6.93
C ASP A 139 -6.21 15.25 6.00
N SER A 140 -7.31 15.77 6.52
CA SER A 140 -8.26 16.64 5.78
C SER A 140 -7.68 17.97 5.30
N LEU A 141 -6.51 18.39 5.78
CA LEU A 141 -5.78 19.56 5.27
C LEU A 141 -4.70 19.18 4.24
N GLY A 142 -4.44 17.89 4.06
CA GLY A 142 -3.43 17.36 3.15
C GLY A 142 -2.05 17.20 3.79
N ASP A 143 -1.94 17.30 5.12
CA ASP A 143 -0.69 17.04 5.83
C ASP A 143 -0.52 15.52 6.07
N GLU A 144 0.71 15.03 5.94
CA GLU A 144 1.04 13.63 6.24
C GLU A 144 1.25 13.42 7.74
N ASN A 145 0.63 12.37 8.27
CA ASN A 145 0.77 11.93 9.65
C ASN A 145 1.23 10.47 9.69
N ALA A 146 2.10 10.13 10.64
CA ALA A 146 2.57 8.75 10.80
C ALA A 146 1.66 7.98 11.76
N LEU A 147 1.15 6.83 11.34
CA LEU A 147 0.43 5.87 12.17
C LEU A 147 1.32 4.67 12.48
N ARG A 148 1.72 4.52 13.74
CA ARG A 148 2.50 3.38 14.23
C ARG A 148 1.58 2.34 14.86
N PHE A 149 1.75 1.08 14.49
CA PHE A 149 1.06 -0.07 15.06
C PHE A 149 2.05 -0.96 15.80
N ASP A 150 1.79 -1.24 17.09
CA ASP A 150 2.57 -2.16 17.90
C ASP A 150 1.75 -3.39 18.24
N PHE A 151 2.34 -4.56 18.01
CA PHE A 151 1.76 -5.87 18.27
C PHE A 151 2.49 -6.51 19.44
N VAL A 152 1.77 -6.76 20.52
CA VAL A 152 2.31 -7.23 21.80
C VAL A 152 1.71 -8.57 22.17
N GLU A 153 2.49 -9.63 22.15
CA GLU A 153 2.02 -10.96 22.56
C GLU A 153 1.66 -10.99 24.05
N GLN A 154 0.55 -11.65 24.40
CA GLN A 154 0.18 -11.87 25.79
C GLN A 154 1.13 -12.88 26.45
N SER A 155 1.69 -12.48 27.59
CA SER A 155 2.55 -13.34 28.41
C SER A 155 1.75 -14.47 29.06
N SER A 156 2.42 -15.58 29.39
CA SER A 156 1.82 -16.74 30.07
C SER A 156 1.61 -16.51 31.57
N VAL A 157 0.95 -15.41 31.91
CA VAL A 157 0.71 -14.97 33.29
C VAL A 157 -0.70 -14.42 33.46
N HIS A 158 -1.25 -14.57 34.65
CA HIS A 158 -2.45 -13.89 35.10
C HIS A 158 -2.08 -12.57 35.75
N GLU A 159 -2.91 -11.55 35.52
CA GLU A 159 -2.96 -10.43 36.45
C GLU A 159 -3.88 -10.75 37.63
N ARG A 160 -3.46 -10.38 38.84
CA ARG A 160 -4.30 -10.44 40.04
C ARG A 160 -4.35 -9.10 40.74
N GLN A 161 -5.54 -8.54 40.82
CA GLN A 161 -5.81 -7.31 41.56
C GLN A 161 -6.32 -7.62 42.96
N THR A 162 -5.86 -6.86 43.94
CA THR A 162 -6.29 -6.98 45.34
C THR A 162 -7.14 -5.77 45.70
N ALA A 163 -8.41 -6.01 46.02
CA ALA A 163 -9.32 -5.00 46.53
C ALA A 163 -9.46 -5.11 48.05
N THR A 164 -9.17 -4.02 48.76
CA THR A 164 -9.34 -3.91 50.23
C THR A 164 -10.46 -2.93 50.55
N PHE A 165 -11.37 -3.33 51.44
CA PHE A 165 -12.54 -2.52 51.81
C PHE A 165 -12.47 -2.05 53.25
N THR A 166 -13.05 -0.89 53.55
CA THR A 166 -13.34 -0.47 54.94
C THR A 166 -14.74 -0.92 55.36
N THR A 167 -15.00 -0.94 56.68
CA THR A 167 -16.33 -1.17 57.25
C THR A 167 -17.37 -0.21 56.68
N ALA A 168 -18.58 -0.70 56.39
CA ALA A 168 -19.71 0.12 55.97
C ALA A 168 -20.24 0.94 57.13
N ILE A 169 -20.35 2.26 56.96
CA ILE A 169 -20.84 3.19 57.99
C ILE A 169 -22.32 3.53 57.83
N ARG A 170 -22.93 3.19 56.68
CA ARG A 170 -24.36 3.41 56.37
C ARG A 170 -24.86 2.29 55.44
N THR A 171 -26.16 2.01 55.48
CA THR A 171 -26.81 1.11 54.52
C THR A 171 -26.76 1.69 53.10
N GLY A 172 -26.47 0.86 52.10
CA GLY A 172 -26.44 1.24 50.69
C GLY A 172 -25.86 0.12 49.83
N SER A 173 -25.10 0.47 48.79
CA SER A 173 -24.44 -0.51 47.93
C SER A 173 -23.06 -0.05 47.48
N ILE A 174 -22.22 -1.00 47.10
CA ILE A 174 -21.04 -0.75 46.26
C ILE A 174 -21.26 -1.39 44.89
N GLN A 175 -20.57 -0.91 43.87
CA GLN A 175 -20.45 -1.61 42.59
C GLN A 175 -19.04 -2.15 42.42
N VAL A 176 -18.93 -3.38 41.91
CA VAL A 176 -17.67 -4.01 41.50
C VAL A 176 -17.84 -4.47 40.05
N ALA A 177 -17.06 -3.92 39.11
CA ALA A 177 -17.29 -4.10 37.67
C ALA A 177 -18.75 -3.85 37.23
N GLY A 178 -19.40 -2.85 37.83
CA GLY A 178 -20.81 -2.52 37.58
C GLY A 178 -21.85 -3.44 38.26
N VAL A 179 -21.44 -4.49 38.96
CA VAL A 179 -22.33 -5.37 39.74
C VAL A 179 -22.65 -4.72 41.08
N ASN A 180 -23.93 -4.46 41.36
CA ASN A 180 -24.38 -3.90 42.63
C ASN A 180 -24.35 -4.93 43.76
N ILE A 181 -23.74 -4.56 44.88
CA ILE A 181 -23.60 -5.37 46.08
C ILE A 181 -24.20 -4.58 47.23
N SER A 182 -25.30 -5.09 47.80
CA SER A 182 -26.01 -4.42 48.90
C SER A 182 -25.27 -4.64 50.22
N LEU A 183 -25.13 -3.56 51.00
CA LEU A 183 -24.44 -3.54 52.29
C LEU A 183 -25.39 -3.04 53.39
N GLU A 184 -25.25 -3.60 54.59
CA GLU A 184 -25.91 -3.14 55.81
C GLU A 184 -24.98 -2.23 56.63
N GLU A 185 -25.56 -1.38 57.48
CA GLU A 185 -24.78 -0.53 58.38
C GLU A 185 -24.02 -1.41 59.39
N GLY A 186 -22.70 -1.28 59.44
CA GLY A 186 -21.84 -2.04 60.34
C GLY A 186 -21.22 -3.29 59.73
N ASP A 187 -21.50 -3.62 58.46
CA ASP A 187 -20.80 -4.70 57.75
C ASP A 187 -19.28 -4.46 57.80
N SER A 188 -18.56 -5.39 58.42
CA SER A 188 -17.11 -5.35 58.55
C SER A 188 -16.40 -5.56 57.21
N SER A 189 -15.14 -5.15 57.10
CA SER A 189 -14.33 -5.36 55.90
C SER A 189 -14.32 -6.83 55.41
N ALA A 190 -14.32 -7.79 56.34
CA ALA A 190 -14.36 -9.21 56.02
C ALA A 190 -15.75 -9.68 55.55
N GLU A 191 -16.84 -9.13 56.10
CA GLU A 191 -18.19 -9.41 55.62
C GLU A 191 -18.40 -8.86 54.21
N ILE A 192 -17.91 -7.64 53.95
CA ILE A 192 -17.93 -7.03 52.62
C ILE A 192 -17.13 -7.88 51.63
N ALA A 193 -15.90 -8.29 51.97
CA ALA A 193 -15.09 -9.15 51.10
C ALA A 193 -15.81 -10.46 50.74
N LEU A 194 -16.52 -11.08 51.71
CA LEU A 194 -17.31 -12.28 51.47
C LEU A 194 -18.52 -12.01 50.57
N LEU A 195 -19.20 -10.88 50.73
CA LEU A 195 -20.31 -10.46 49.87
C LEU A 195 -19.84 -10.23 48.43
N VAL A 196 -18.65 -9.65 48.23
CA VAL A 196 -18.05 -9.47 46.89
C VAL A 196 -17.71 -10.81 46.26
N ALA A 197 -17.00 -11.70 46.97
CA ALA A 197 -16.67 -13.03 46.46
C ALA A 197 -17.92 -13.86 46.12
N ALA A 198 -19.00 -13.70 46.88
CA ALA A 198 -20.28 -14.35 46.58
C ALA A 198 -20.93 -13.88 45.26
N GLN A 199 -20.50 -12.76 44.68
CA GLN A 199 -20.96 -12.24 43.39
C GLN A 199 -20.04 -12.61 42.21
N GLU A 200 -19.10 -13.56 42.38
CA GLU A 200 -18.16 -13.97 41.33
C GLU A 200 -18.83 -14.17 39.96
N THR A 201 -19.88 -15.00 39.89
CA THR A 201 -20.57 -15.28 38.61
C THR A 201 -21.12 -14.00 37.96
N ALA A 202 -21.68 -13.08 38.74
CA ALA A 202 -22.21 -11.83 38.23
C ALA A 202 -21.08 -10.90 37.74
N VAL A 203 -19.97 -10.84 38.48
CA VAL A 203 -18.78 -10.05 38.10
C VAL A 203 -18.19 -10.59 36.80
N ARG A 204 -18.06 -11.91 36.65
CA ARG A 204 -17.57 -12.56 35.42
C ARG A 204 -18.51 -12.38 34.23
N MET A 205 -19.81 -12.26 34.46
CA MET A 205 -20.75 -11.93 33.39
C MET A 205 -20.65 -10.45 32.96
N ALA A 206 -20.29 -9.56 33.89
CA ALA A 206 -20.13 -8.13 33.63
C ALA A 206 -18.76 -7.80 33.00
N ASP A 207 -17.71 -8.50 33.42
CA ASP A 207 -16.37 -8.46 32.84
C ASP A 207 -15.88 -9.89 32.58
N PRO A 208 -16.06 -10.40 31.34
CA PRO A 208 -15.66 -11.76 30.94
C PRO A 208 -14.17 -12.06 31.07
N ARG A 209 -13.32 -11.04 31.23
CA ARG A 209 -11.88 -11.20 31.43
C ARG A 209 -11.56 -11.72 32.84
N VAL A 210 -12.47 -11.55 33.80
CA VAL A 210 -12.30 -12.04 35.17
C VAL A 210 -12.52 -13.56 35.19
N THR A 211 -11.59 -14.30 35.76
CA THR A 211 -11.66 -15.77 35.93
C THR A 211 -12.08 -16.17 37.33
N SER A 212 -11.70 -15.38 38.35
CA SER A 212 -11.98 -15.70 39.75
C SER A 212 -12.09 -14.45 40.63
N VAL A 213 -13.02 -14.49 41.60
CA VAL A 213 -13.20 -13.47 42.63
C VAL A 213 -13.31 -14.17 43.98
N VAL A 214 -12.23 -14.17 44.77
CA VAL A 214 -12.15 -14.93 46.02
C VAL A 214 -11.67 -14.07 47.18
N VAL A 215 -12.04 -14.44 48.40
CA VAL A 215 -11.46 -13.83 49.60
C VAL A 215 -10.01 -14.30 49.73
N ASP A 216 -9.10 -13.37 49.99
CA ASP A 216 -7.69 -13.69 50.24
C ASP A 216 -7.57 -14.55 51.53
N PRO A 217 -7.06 -15.79 51.44
CA PRO A 217 -6.91 -16.66 52.61
C PRO A 217 -5.88 -16.15 53.61
N ALA A 218 -4.92 -15.31 53.18
CA ALA A 218 -3.92 -14.70 54.06
C ALA A 218 -4.46 -13.48 54.81
N ASN A 219 -5.46 -12.80 54.25
CA ASN A 219 -6.10 -11.63 54.85
C ASN A 219 -7.57 -11.53 54.42
N THR A 220 -8.48 -11.96 55.28
CA THR A 220 -9.92 -12.03 54.98
C THR A 220 -10.60 -10.69 54.70
N ASN A 221 -9.91 -9.55 54.85
CA ASN A 221 -10.40 -8.23 54.48
C ASN A 221 -10.19 -7.90 53.00
N ASN A 222 -9.41 -8.72 52.29
CA ASN A 222 -9.05 -8.53 50.90
C ASN A 222 -9.85 -9.48 49.98
N VAL A 223 -10.14 -8.99 48.79
CA VAL A 223 -10.66 -9.78 47.67
C VAL A 223 -9.60 -9.84 46.60
N LEU A 224 -9.28 -11.05 46.16
CA LEU A 224 -8.40 -11.33 45.03
C LEU A 224 -9.25 -11.50 43.78
N ILE A 225 -8.98 -10.67 42.78
CA ILE A 225 -9.66 -10.68 41.49
C ILE A 225 -8.60 -11.09 40.47
N THR A 226 -8.76 -12.28 39.89
CA THR A 226 -7.81 -12.84 38.94
C THR A 226 -8.39 -12.75 37.53
N TYR A 227 -7.58 -12.28 36.59
CA TYR A 227 -7.91 -12.17 35.18
C TYR A 227 -7.41 -13.39 34.41
N ALA A 228 -7.99 -13.63 33.24
CA ALA A 228 -7.50 -14.63 32.29
C ALA A 228 -6.11 -14.21 31.77
N ALA A 229 -5.28 -15.18 31.39
CA ALA A 229 -3.96 -14.92 30.82
C ALA A 229 -4.05 -14.18 29.47
N SER A 230 -5.15 -14.33 28.73
CA SER A 230 -5.50 -13.51 27.56
C SER A 230 -5.76 -12.02 27.85
N ALA A 231 -5.87 -11.65 29.13
CA ALA A 231 -6.16 -10.31 29.60
C ALA A 231 -5.22 -9.93 30.76
N ALA A 232 -3.93 -10.18 30.59
CA ALA A 232 -2.90 -9.65 31.48
C ALA A 232 -2.67 -8.15 31.18
N ASP A 233 -2.26 -7.38 32.19
CA ASP A 233 -1.99 -5.94 32.06
C ASP A 233 -3.25 -5.10 31.73
N VAL A 234 -4.33 -5.40 32.44
CA VAL A 234 -5.60 -4.68 32.39
C VAL A 234 -5.60 -3.52 33.39
N GLU A 235 -6.43 -2.52 33.10
CA GLU A 235 -6.68 -1.44 34.04
C GLU A 235 -7.28 -1.94 35.36
N GLU A 236 -7.11 -1.14 36.42
CA GLU A 236 -7.71 -1.42 37.72
C GLU A 236 -9.24 -1.57 37.59
N ILE A 237 -9.77 -2.65 38.17
CA ILE A 237 -11.21 -2.89 38.22
C ILE A 237 -11.90 -1.73 38.92
N ILE A 238 -13.02 -1.28 38.37
CA ILE A 238 -13.73 -0.16 38.95
C ILE A 238 -14.57 -0.63 40.13
N VAL A 239 -14.34 -0.01 41.30
CA VAL A 239 -15.13 -0.19 42.52
C VAL A 239 -15.65 1.16 43.00
N THR A 240 -16.97 1.33 43.04
CA THR A 240 -17.62 2.61 43.40
C THR A 240 -18.61 2.47 44.55
N ASP A 241 -18.67 3.47 45.42
CA ASP A 241 -19.70 3.58 46.47
C ASP A 241 -20.98 4.17 45.85
N VAL A 242 -22.06 3.40 45.88
CA VAL A 242 -23.38 3.76 45.36
C VAL A 242 -24.36 3.86 46.53
N GLY A 243 -24.43 5.06 47.12
CA GLY A 243 -25.41 5.37 48.17
C GLY A 243 -24.87 6.00 49.46
N ASP A 244 -23.65 6.54 49.45
CA ASP A 244 -22.98 7.11 50.63
C ASP A 244 -22.86 6.06 51.75
N THR A 245 -22.48 4.83 51.39
CA THR A 245 -22.18 3.76 52.36
C THR A 245 -20.98 4.14 53.23
N GLY A 246 -20.15 5.07 52.75
CA GLY A 246 -18.90 5.53 53.35
C GLY A 246 -17.82 4.45 53.35
N VAL A 247 -17.96 3.47 52.45
CA VAL A 247 -16.95 2.45 52.19
C VAL A 247 -15.86 3.07 51.31
N ILE A 248 -14.63 2.98 51.78
CA ILE A 248 -13.44 3.28 50.97
C ILE A 248 -12.90 1.94 50.48
N SER A 249 -12.71 1.83 49.17
CA SER A 249 -11.95 0.76 48.54
C SER A 249 -10.58 1.27 48.14
N THR A 250 -9.56 0.42 48.30
CA THR A 250 -8.25 0.60 47.68
C THR A 250 -7.95 -0.62 46.84
N ILE A 251 -7.54 -0.39 45.61
CA ILE A 251 -7.18 -1.45 44.67
C ILE A 251 -5.68 -1.32 44.43
N VAL A 252 -5.00 -2.46 44.46
CA VAL A 252 -3.59 -2.56 44.13
C VAL A 252 -3.43 -3.77 43.23
N SER A 253 -2.86 -3.59 42.05
CA SER A 253 -2.43 -4.72 41.22
C SER A 253 -1.20 -5.39 41.87
N ASN A 254 -1.26 -6.71 42.03
CA ASN A 254 -0.23 -7.56 42.65
C ASN A 254 0.34 -8.48 41.55
N PRO A 255 1.61 -8.94 41.63
CA PRO A 255 2.38 -9.27 40.44
C PRO A 255 1.76 -10.43 39.66
N TYR A 256 2.03 -10.39 38.35
CA TYR A 256 1.81 -11.46 37.40
C TYR A 256 2.06 -12.84 38.02
N LEU A 257 1.03 -13.67 37.99
CA LEU A 257 1.08 -15.06 38.46
C LEU A 257 1.29 -15.95 37.26
N ALA A 258 2.15 -16.94 37.36
CA ALA A 258 2.35 -17.86 36.25
C ALA A 258 1.04 -18.60 35.91
N ALA A 259 0.74 -18.72 34.61
CA ALA A 259 -0.47 -19.35 34.09
C ALA A 259 -0.35 -20.87 33.93
N ASN A 260 0.76 -21.46 34.38
CA ASN A 260 0.95 -22.89 34.36
C ASN A 260 0.03 -23.60 35.35
N GLU A 261 -0.36 -24.83 35.00
CA GLU A 261 -0.95 -25.72 35.99
C GLU A 261 0.11 -26.14 37.03
N VAL A 262 -0.29 -26.19 38.30
CA VAL A 262 0.49 -26.75 39.40
C VAL A 262 -0.29 -27.88 40.06
N GLN A 263 0.28 -29.08 40.06
CA GLN A 263 -0.24 -30.20 40.83
C GLN A 263 0.64 -30.46 42.04
N MET A 264 0.04 -30.49 43.22
CA MET A 264 0.72 -30.77 44.49
C MET A 264 0.31 -32.15 44.99
N VAL A 265 1.20 -33.14 44.85
CA VAL A 265 0.96 -34.53 45.28
C VAL A 265 1.53 -34.74 46.68
N GLU A 266 0.65 -34.99 47.64
CA GLU A 266 1.04 -35.42 48.99
C GLU A 266 1.59 -36.84 48.98
N ILE A 267 2.75 -37.05 49.61
CA ILE A 267 3.38 -38.37 49.69
C ILE A 267 3.36 -38.85 51.13
N SER A 268 2.78 -40.03 51.33
CA SER A 268 2.78 -40.74 52.62
C SER A 268 3.97 -41.71 52.74
N ALA A 269 4.21 -42.21 53.96
CA ALA A 269 5.21 -43.26 54.14
C ALA A 269 4.70 -44.59 53.53
N PRO A 270 5.54 -45.33 52.78
CA PRO A 270 5.11 -46.57 52.14
C PRO A 270 4.77 -47.65 53.17
N THR A 271 3.68 -48.38 52.94
CA THR A 271 3.22 -49.48 53.80
C THR A 271 3.71 -50.85 53.33
N ALA A 272 4.29 -50.93 52.13
CA ALA A 272 4.91 -52.13 51.60
C ALA A 272 6.18 -51.81 50.79
N THR A 273 7.07 -52.80 50.68
CA THR A 273 8.19 -52.72 49.71
C THR A 273 7.65 -53.08 48.33
N ALA A 274 7.72 -52.15 47.39
CA ALA A 274 7.20 -52.30 46.03
C ALA A 274 7.88 -51.30 45.08
N GLN A 275 7.46 -51.31 43.82
CA GLN A 275 7.80 -50.30 42.85
C GLN A 275 6.56 -49.48 42.55
N ILE A 276 6.68 -48.15 42.56
CA ILE A 276 5.63 -47.22 42.11
C ILE A 276 6.06 -46.58 40.79
N PHE A 277 5.13 -46.10 40.00
CA PHE A 277 5.40 -45.37 38.77
C PHE A 277 4.91 -43.95 38.90
N PHE A 278 5.83 -43.00 38.78
CA PHE A 278 5.55 -41.57 38.82
C PHE A 278 5.78 -41.00 37.43
N GLY A 279 4.74 -40.52 36.75
CA GLY A 279 4.84 -40.08 35.35
C GLY A 279 5.43 -41.15 34.42
N GLY A 280 5.04 -42.41 34.64
CA GLY A 280 5.55 -43.57 33.89
C GLY A 280 6.95 -44.06 34.28
N VAL A 281 7.65 -43.37 35.19
CA VAL A 281 9.00 -43.75 35.64
C VAL A 281 8.95 -44.54 36.93
N ALA A 282 9.67 -45.66 36.93
CA ALA A 282 9.69 -46.57 38.06
C ALA A 282 10.54 -46.04 39.24
N ILE A 283 9.96 -46.05 40.44
CA ILE A 283 10.54 -45.62 41.72
C ILE A 283 10.42 -46.78 42.71
N ASP A 284 11.57 -47.29 43.17
CA ASP A 284 11.58 -48.35 44.16
C ASP A 284 11.33 -47.75 45.56
N VAL A 285 10.41 -48.35 46.33
CA VAL A 285 10.09 -47.98 47.72
C VAL A 285 10.18 -49.19 48.65
N SER A 286 10.54 -48.97 49.91
CA SER A 286 10.84 -50.02 50.88
C SER A 286 10.15 -49.76 52.22
N ASN A 287 9.54 -50.80 52.79
CA ASN A 287 9.00 -50.81 54.15
C ASN A 287 9.54 -52.00 54.96
N THR A 288 10.85 -52.25 54.89
CA THR A 288 11.48 -53.35 55.66
C THR A 288 11.89 -52.90 57.06
N THR A 289 11.98 -53.84 58.01
CA THR A 289 12.37 -53.53 59.41
C THR A 289 13.79 -52.96 59.57
N ILE A 290 14.63 -53.01 58.52
CA ILE A 290 16.03 -52.59 58.54
C ILE A 290 16.28 -51.37 57.63
N ALA A 291 15.39 -51.10 56.68
CA ALA A 291 15.46 -49.99 55.72
C ALA A 291 14.04 -49.63 55.27
N ALA A 292 13.25 -49.05 56.17
CA ALA A 292 11.95 -48.49 55.83
C ALA A 292 12.15 -47.04 55.40
N ASP A 293 11.57 -46.69 54.26
CA ASP A 293 11.62 -45.34 53.73
C ASP A 293 10.61 -44.45 54.45
N THR A 294 11.00 -43.23 54.72
CA THR A 294 10.06 -42.17 55.10
C THR A 294 9.39 -41.57 53.86
N ALA A 295 8.30 -40.83 54.06
CA ALA A 295 7.68 -40.05 53.00
C ALA A 295 8.70 -39.11 52.29
N ALA A 296 9.59 -38.48 53.07
CA ALA A 296 10.65 -37.62 52.54
C ALA A 296 11.67 -38.40 51.69
N ASP A 297 11.99 -39.65 52.05
CA ASP A 297 12.89 -40.50 51.25
C ASP A 297 12.25 -40.88 49.91
N VAL A 298 10.92 -41.05 49.87
CA VAL A 298 10.18 -41.26 48.61
C VAL A 298 10.21 -39.98 47.76
N VAL A 299 9.86 -38.82 48.32
CA VAL A 299 9.90 -37.51 47.62
C VAL A 299 11.28 -37.25 47.01
N ASN A 300 12.35 -37.40 47.79
CA ASN A 300 13.72 -37.17 47.32
C ASN A 300 14.13 -38.10 46.18
N ARG A 301 13.63 -39.35 46.16
CA ARG A 301 13.89 -40.27 45.04
C ARG A 301 13.13 -39.89 43.78
N VAL A 302 11.91 -39.38 43.90
CA VAL A 302 11.17 -38.86 42.74
C VAL A 302 11.90 -37.66 42.15
N ILE A 303 12.32 -36.70 42.97
CA ILE A 303 13.09 -35.53 42.49
C ILE A 303 14.42 -35.94 41.87
N ALA A 304 15.13 -36.92 42.44
CA ALA A 304 16.36 -37.44 41.85
C ALA A 304 16.16 -38.05 40.45
N LYS A 305 14.93 -38.44 40.10
CA LYS A 305 14.52 -38.97 38.80
C LYS A 305 13.81 -37.95 37.90
N GLN A 306 13.76 -36.67 38.26
CA GLN A 306 13.05 -35.63 37.51
C GLN A 306 13.35 -35.65 36.00
N GLY A 307 14.62 -35.79 35.60
CA GLY A 307 14.98 -35.83 34.17
C GLY A 307 14.32 -36.99 33.41
N GLU A 308 14.31 -38.19 33.99
CA GLU A 308 13.61 -39.35 33.41
C GLU A 308 12.09 -39.11 33.34
N ILE A 309 11.52 -38.43 34.36
CA ILE A 309 10.08 -38.17 34.46
C ILE A 309 9.64 -37.14 33.41
N ILE A 310 10.40 -36.06 33.23
CA ILE A 310 10.13 -35.04 32.20
C ILE A 310 10.28 -35.65 30.80
N GLU A 311 11.29 -36.50 30.57
CA GLU A 311 11.43 -37.21 29.29
C GLU A 311 10.24 -38.14 29.00
N ALA A 312 9.73 -38.83 30.03
CA ALA A 312 8.55 -39.70 29.91
C ALA A 312 7.22 -38.94 29.83
N THR A 313 7.16 -37.72 30.38
CA THR A 313 5.97 -36.86 30.43
C THR A 313 6.35 -35.41 30.03
N PRO A 314 6.49 -35.11 28.72
CA PRO A 314 7.03 -33.83 28.23
C PRO A 314 6.21 -32.57 28.56
N ALA A 315 4.97 -32.73 28.99
CA ALA A 315 4.10 -31.64 29.46
C ALA A 315 4.57 -31.05 30.81
N ILE A 316 5.37 -31.81 31.58
CA ILE A 316 5.92 -31.33 32.85
C ILE A 316 7.11 -30.41 32.57
N GLU A 317 7.08 -29.19 33.10
CA GLU A 317 8.18 -28.24 33.07
C GLU A 317 9.19 -28.55 34.18
N SER A 318 8.72 -28.75 35.41
CA SER A 318 9.59 -29.01 36.56
C SER A 318 8.93 -29.78 37.70
N LEU A 319 9.76 -30.38 38.55
CA LEU A 319 9.35 -30.97 39.81
C LEU A 319 10.12 -30.32 40.97
N ALA A 320 9.43 -30.06 42.08
CA ALA A 320 10.05 -29.55 43.30
C ALA A 320 9.56 -30.31 44.54
N ALA A 321 10.43 -30.44 45.55
CA ALA A 321 10.06 -31.01 46.83
C ALA A 321 9.65 -29.92 47.82
N ASP A 322 8.48 -30.06 48.42
CA ASP A 322 8.11 -29.35 49.63
C ASP A 322 8.16 -30.32 50.82
N LEU A 323 9.31 -30.33 51.50
CA LEU A 323 9.52 -31.14 52.70
C LEU A 323 9.00 -30.45 53.98
N SER A 324 8.49 -29.21 53.86
CA SER A 324 7.98 -28.44 54.99
C SER A 324 6.50 -28.70 55.26
N SER A 325 5.75 -29.15 54.26
CA SER A 325 4.39 -29.67 54.42
C SER A 325 4.36 -31.01 55.18
N VAL A 326 3.23 -31.27 55.83
CA VAL A 326 2.97 -32.52 56.57
C VAL A 326 1.59 -33.04 56.14
N PRO A 327 1.51 -34.10 55.32
CA PRO A 327 2.62 -34.86 54.72
C PRO A 327 3.45 -34.05 53.70
N PRO A 328 4.72 -34.42 53.43
CA PRO A 328 5.55 -33.75 52.44
C PRO A 328 4.97 -33.91 51.03
N ARG A 329 5.20 -32.93 50.17
CA ARG A 329 4.59 -32.84 48.84
C ARG A 329 5.62 -32.80 47.72
N ILE A 330 5.21 -33.30 46.55
CA ILE A 330 5.87 -33.06 45.27
C ILE A 330 5.03 -32.00 44.54
N ILE A 331 5.66 -30.90 44.18
CA ILE A 331 5.07 -29.84 43.35
C ILE A 331 5.47 -30.14 41.91
N ILE A 332 4.48 -30.28 41.04
CA ILE A 332 4.65 -30.54 39.62
C ILE A 332 4.15 -29.29 38.90
N THR A 333 5.06 -28.61 38.22
CA THR A 333 4.75 -27.45 37.38
C THR A 333 4.70 -27.93 35.95
N TYR A 334 3.55 -27.76 35.30
CA TYR A 334 3.38 -28.05 33.89
C TYR A 334 3.81 -26.86 33.04
N LYS A 335 4.04 -27.07 31.75
CA LYS A 335 4.31 -25.95 30.87
C LYS A 335 3.03 -25.12 30.68
N PRO A 336 3.11 -23.77 30.63
CA PRO A 336 1.92 -22.93 30.50
C PRO A 336 1.08 -23.25 29.26
N GLU A 337 1.71 -23.72 28.18
CA GLU A 337 1.01 -24.04 26.94
C GLU A 337 0.05 -25.24 27.03
N GLU A 338 0.22 -26.07 28.06
CA GLU A 338 -0.61 -27.25 28.27
C GLU A 338 -1.98 -26.89 28.88
N GLY A 339 -2.11 -25.70 29.48
CA GLY A 339 -3.34 -25.26 30.14
C GLY A 339 -3.75 -26.21 31.27
N ASP A 340 -5.03 -26.61 31.27
CA ASP A 340 -5.57 -27.61 32.20
C ASP A 340 -5.18 -29.03 31.79
N VAL A 341 -4.41 -29.70 32.64
CA VAL A 341 -3.89 -31.05 32.41
C VAL A 341 -4.61 -32.07 33.29
N ALA A 342 -4.74 -33.29 32.80
CA ALA A 342 -5.22 -34.38 33.62
C ALA A 342 -4.29 -34.62 34.83
N GLN A 343 -4.88 -34.88 36.00
CA GLN A 343 -4.13 -35.20 37.20
C GLN A 343 -3.12 -36.33 36.96
N LEU A 344 -1.86 -36.13 37.35
CA LEU A 344 -0.81 -37.11 37.20
C LEU A 344 -1.16 -38.38 37.99
N VAL A 345 -1.24 -39.50 37.29
CA VAL A 345 -1.49 -40.79 37.92
C VAL A 345 -0.19 -41.35 38.48
N VAL A 346 -0.22 -41.74 39.76
CA VAL A 346 0.86 -42.50 40.41
C VAL A 346 0.40 -43.95 40.52
N ASP A 347 0.96 -44.83 39.67
CA ASP A 347 0.57 -46.24 39.63
C ASP A 347 1.39 -47.09 40.62
N GLU A 348 0.75 -48.02 41.32
CA GLU A 348 1.41 -48.95 42.25
C GLU A 348 1.57 -50.34 41.61
N ASN A 349 2.79 -50.88 41.57
CA ASN A 349 3.03 -52.27 41.16
C ASN A 349 2.81 -53.22 42.34
N GLY A 350 1.54 -53.37 42.74
CA GLY A 350 1.10 -54.09 43.93
C GLY A 350 -0.11 -53.39 44.56
N THR A 351 -0.94 -54.10 45.31
CA THR A 351 -2.09 -53.47 46.01
C THR A 351 -1.65 -52.98 47.39
N GLY A 352 -1.80 -51.67 47.67
CA GLY A 352 -1.67 -51.11 49.02
C GLY A 352 -0.26 -50.69 49.43
N VAL A 353 0.51 -50.10 48.49
CA VAL A 353 1.81 -49.47 48.79
C VAL A 353 1.59 -48.16 49.55
N PHE A 354 0.51 -47.45 49.22
CA PHE A 354 -0.10 -46.36 50.00
C PHE A 354 -1.59 -46.70 50.27
N HIS A 355 -2.19 -46.20 51.34
CA HIS A 355 -3.59 -46.48 51.72
C HIS A 355 -4.55 -45.32 51.39
N GLY A 356 -5.62 -45.54 50.62
CA GLY A 356 -6.73 -44.57 50.55
C GLY A 356 -6.34 -43.17 50.07
N THR A 357 -6.54 -42.12 50.89
CA THR A 357 -6.23 -40.71 50.56
C THR A 357 -4.73 -40.36 50.64
N ASP A 358 -3.85 -41.35 50.77
CA ASP A 358 -2.40 -41.19 51.01
C ASP A 358 -1.62 -40.55 49.85
N LEU A 359 -2.29 -40.26 48.72
CA LEU A 359 -1.80 -39.53 47.54
C LEU A 359 -2.81 -38.42 47.17
N ALA A 360 -3.16 -37.55 48.12
CA ALA A 360 -4.02 -36.42 47.83
C ALA A 360 -3.30 -35.45 46.88
N THR A 361 -3.96 -35.08 45.79
CA THR A 361 -3.46 -34.04 44.88
C THR A 361 -4.31 -32.80 45.02
N THR A 362 -3.67 -31.65 45.23
CA THR A 362 -4.29 -30.34 45.01
C THR A 362 -3.89 -29.85 43.63
N VAL A 363 -4.85 -29.36 42.84
CA VAL A 363 -4.60 -28.82 41.50
C VAL A 363 -4.88 -27.32 41.54
N GLU A 364 -3.91 -26.54 41.10
CA GLU A 364 -4.09 -25.16 40.68
C GLU A 364 -4.10 -25.17 39.16
N ASN A 365 -5.29 -25.01 38.58
CA ASN A 365 -5.53 -25.07 37.14
C ASN A 365 -4.67 -24.09 36.35
N GLY A 366 -4.25 -24.50 35.16
CA GLY A 366 -3.53 -23.65 34.22
C GLY A 366 -4.46 -22.82 33.34
N ASP A 367 -3.90 -21.87 32.59
CA ASP A 367 -4.62 -21.03 31.65
C ASP A 367 -3.77 -20.79 30.39
N ASN A 368 -4.13 -21.49 29.32
CA ASN A 368 -3.48 -21.33 28.01
C ASN A 368 -4.20 -20.30 27.11
N SER A 369 -5.13 -19.50 27.66
CA SER A 369 -5.88 -18.51 26.86
C SER A 369 -5.01 -17.43 26.24
N TYR A 370 -3.78 -17.23 26.71
CA TYR A 370 -2.81 -16.27 26.15
C TYR A 370 -2.28 -16.68 24.76
N GLN A 371 -2.38 -17.97 24.38
CA GLN A 371 -1.80 -18.47 23.14
C GLN A 371 -2.41 -17.81 21.91
N GLY A 372 -1.55 -17.28 21.04
CA GLY A 372 -2.00 -16.58 19.84
C GLY A 372 -2.77 -15.30 20.14
N VAL A 373 -2.70 -14.75 21.36
CA VAL A 373 -3.36 -13.49 21.71
C VAL A 373 -2.37 -12.35 21.70
N TYR A 374 -2.72 -11.30 20.97
CA TYR A 374 -1.90 -10.10 20.81
C TYR A 374 -2.72 -8.87 21.16
N GLN A 375 -2.10 -7.89 21.82
CA GLN A 375 -2.62 -6.53 21.90
C GLN A 375 -2.10 -5.72 20.72
N LEU A 376 -3.02 -5.05 20.02
CA LEU A 376 -2.71 -4.06 19.00
C LEU A 376 -2.83 -2.67 19.61
N TYR A 377 -1.76 -1.89 19.58
CA TYR A 377 -1.76 -0.46 19.89
C TYR A 377 -1.63 0.33 18.60
N ALA A 378 -2.26 1.51 18.52
CA ALA A 378 -2.09 2.44 17.41
C ALA A 378 -1.72 3.83 17.95
N TYR A 379 -0.71 4.45 17.35
CA TYR A 379 -0.21 5.77 17.72
C TYR A 379 -0.17 6.70 16.53
N LEU A 380 -0.69 7.90 16.70
CA LEU A 380 -0.46 8.99 15.78
C LEU A 380 0.85 9.70 16.12
N ASN A 381 1.62 10.01 15.07
CA ASN A 381 2.90 10.71 15.11
C ASN A 381 3.88 10.16 16.17
N GLY A 382 3.81 8.85 16.40
CA GLY A 382 4.72 8.08 17.24
C GLY A 382 4.59 8.32 18.76
N ASN A 383 3.55 8.99 19.25
CA ASN A 383 3.36 9.15 20.71
C ASN A 383 1.91 9.36 21.16
N GLU A 384 0.98 9.71 20.26
CA GLU A 384 -0.41 9.94 20.62
C GLU A 384 -1.21 8.66 20.47
N LEU A 385 -1.53 8.01 21.59
CA LEU A 385 -2.31 6.77 21.61
C LEU A 385 -3.74 7.02 21.10
N LEU A 386 -4.16 6.24 20.12
CA LEU A 386 -5.48 6.35 19.49
C LEU A 386 -6.54 5.47 20.17
N ASP A 387 -7.80 5.86 19.99
CA ASP A 387 -8.96 5.01 20.29
C ASP A 387 -9.30 4.20 19.05
N ILE A 388 -8.95 2.93 19.10
CA ILE A 388 -9.20 1.95 18.03
C ILE A 388 -10.30 0.94 18.41
N GLY A 389 -11.15 1.30 19.38
CA GLY A 389 -12.30 0.50 19.77
C GLY A 389 -12.16 -0.26 21.09
N LYS A 390 -11.12 0.01 21.90
CA LYS A 390 -11.01 -0.55 23.25
C LYS A 390 -12.25 -0.17 24.06
N GLN A 391 -12.96 -1.17 24.58
CA GLN A 391 -14.17 -0.94 25.39
C GLN A 391 -13.79 -0.30 26.72
N VAL A 392 -14.57 0.69 27.15
CA VAL A 392 -14.41 1.29 28.48
C VAL A 392 -14.67 0.24 29.56
N ALA A 393 -13.86 0.23 30.62
CA ALA A 393 -13.99 -0.71 31.73
C ALA A 393 -15.40 -0.69 32.36
N ALA A 394 -15.91 -1.88 32.70
CA ALA A 394 -17.24 -2.05 33.29
C ALA A 394 -17.37 -1.27 34.62
N GLY A 395 -18.40 -0.43 34.72
CA GLY A 395 -18.65 0.40 35.91
C GLY A 395 -18.09 1.82 35.85
N ALA A 396 -17.38 2.20 34.79
CA ALA A 396 -16.97 3.58 34.53
C ALA A 396 -18.20 4.48 34.34
N THR A 397 -18.69 5.09 35.42
CA THR A 397 -19.77 6.08 35.36
C THR A 397 -19.22 7.44 35.78
N GLY A 398 -18.75 8.22 34.80
CA GLY A 398 -18.25 9.56 35.05
C GLY A 398 -17.75 10.35 33.84
N SER A 399 -18.66 11.13 33.24
CA SER A 399 -18.41 12.42 32.58
C SER A 399 -17.78 12.49 31.17
N ILE A 400 -18.51 12.08 30.12
CA ILE A 400 -18.52 12.82 28.84
C ILE A 400 -19.96 12.90 28.31
N VAL A 401 -20.29 14.07 27.76
CA VAL A 401 -21.52 14.39 27.04
C VAL A 401 -21.54 13.57 25.74
N THR A 402 -22.54 12.69 25.58
CA THR A 402 -22.70 11.61 24.57
C THR A 402 -21.99 10.28 24.95
N PRO A 403 -22.62 9.10 24.77
CA PRO A 403 -22.06 7.87 25.29
C PRO A 403 -20.90 7.43 24.40
N ARG A 404 -19.66 7.77 24.78
CA ARG A 404 -18.48 7.05 24.28
C ARG A 404 -18.51 5.64 24.86
N THR A 405 -18.55 4.64 24.00
CA THR A 405 -18.46 3.22 24.36
C THR A 405 -17.02 2.72 24.37
N THR A 406 -16.09 3.51 23.84
CA THR A 406 -14.67 3.18 23.66
C THR A 406 -13.76 4.30 24.15
N GLU A 407 -12.49 3.96 24.38
CA GLU A 407 -11.44 4.87 24.84
C GLU A 407 -10.07 4.55 24.19
N PRO A 408 -9.09 5.47 24.23
CA PRO A 408 -7.74 5.18 23.76
C PRO A 408 -7.11 3.97 24.44
N GLY A 409 -6.46 3.11 23.64
CA GLY A 409 -5.78 1.92 24.14
C GLY A 409 -5.91 0.71 23.23
N PRO A 410 -5.31 -0.42 23.66
CA PRO A 410 -5.15 -1.57 22.80
C PRO A 410 -6.45 -2.35 22.62
N VAL A 411 -6.53 -3.06 21.49
CA VAL A 411 -7.54 -4.09 21.24
C VAL A 411 -6.89 -5.45 21.08
N LEU A 412 -7.66 -6.52 21.29
CA LEU A 412 -7.15 -7.89 21.19
C LEU A 412 -7.26 -8.42 19.76
N LEU A 413 -6.18 -9.03 19.28
CA LEU A 413 -6.15 -9.89 18.10
C LEU A 413 -5.98 -11.33 18.60
N ILE A 414 -6.80 -12.25 18.13
CA ILE A 414 -6.74 -13.67 18.49
C ILE A 414 -6.48 -14.47 17.23
N PHE A 415 -5.38 -15.20 17.24
CA PHE A 415 -4.99 -16.15 16.21
C PHE A 415 -5.30 -17.58 16.65
N ASP A 416 -5.46 -18.46 15.68
CA ASP A 416 -5.42 -19.88 15.92
C ASP A 416 -3.97 -20.31 16.17
N PRO A 417 -3.64 -20.90 17.34
CA PRO A 417 -2.27 -21.31 17.64
C PRO A 417 -1.81 -22.53 16.82
N GLU A 418 -2.72 -23.29 16.20
CA GLU A 418 -2.36 -24.46 15.39
C GLU A 418 -2.09 -24.10 13.92
N ASP A 419 -2.95 -23.27 13.32
CA ASP A 419 -2.87 -22.92 11.90
C ASP A 419 -2.42 -21.48 11.59
N GLY A 420 -2.33 -20.62 12.61
CA GLY A 420 -1.81 -19.27 12.49
C GLY A 420 -2.79 -18.24 11.91
N THR A 421 -4.05 -18.62 11.65
CA THR A 421 -5.04 -17.72 11.05
C THR A 421 -5.65 -16.76 12.07
N LEU A 422 -5.93 -15.52 11.68
CA LEU A 422 -6.66 -14.56 12.52
C LEU A 422 -8.11 -15.05 12.73
N ARG A 423 -8.51 -15.24 13.99
CA ARG A 423 -9.83 -15.75 14.41
C ARG A 423 -10.74 -14.65 14.92
N SER A 424 -10.20 -13.62 15.56
CA SER A 424 -10.99 -12.51 16.09
C SER A 424 -10.18 -11.22 16.16
N VAL A 425 -10.87 -10.10 15.92
CA VAL A 425 -10.39 -8.75 16.18
C VAL A 425 -11.36 -8.09 17.15
N ASN A 426 -10.82 -7.65 18.29
CA ASN A 426 -11.53 -6.97 19.37
C ASN A 426 -12.83 -7.69 19.81
N GLY A 427 -12.77 -9.02 19.95
CA GLY A 427 -13.90 -9.86 20.37
C GLY A 427 -14.93 -10.16 19.26
N THR A 428 -14.76 -9.61 18.06
CA THR A 428 -15.58 -9.94 16.88
C THR A 428 -14.87 -10.99 16.04
N SER A 429 -15.55 -12.08 15.68
CA SER A 429 -14.94 -13.17 14.90
C SER A 429 -14.68 -12.74 13.46
N VAL A 430 -13.55 -13.20 12.91
CA VAL A 430 -13.26 -13.17 11.48
C VAL A 430 -14.22 -14.11 10.76
N ASP A 431 -14.71 -13.72 9.58
CA ASP A 431 -15.68 -14.52 8.85
C ASP A 431 -15.04 -15.76 8.18
N ASN A 432 -15.88 -16.65 7.63
CA ASN A 432 -15.40 -17.88 6.97
C ASN A 432 -14.62 -17.62 5.66
N SER A 433 -14.61 -16.38 5.16
CA SER A 433 -13.86 -15.97 3.98
C SER A 433 -12.49 -15.37 4.33
N GLY A 434 -12.20 -15.23 5.63
CA GLY A 434 -10.96 -14.61 6.13
C GLY A 434 -11.00 -13.08 6.19
N ILE A 435 -12.17 -12.47 6.06
CA ILE A 435 -12.33 -11.01 6.16
C ILE A 435 -12.44 -10.64 7.64
N ALA A 436 -11.48 -9.83 8.10
CA ALA A 436 -11.45 -9.30 9.45
C ALA A 436 -12.49 -8.18 9.61
N PRO A 437 -13.08 -8.00 10.80
CA PRO A 437 -13.88 -6.82 11.06
C PRO A 437 -12.97 -5.59 11.16
N GLU A 438 -13.37 -4.50 10.51
CA GLU A 438 -12.62 -3.24 10.48
C GLU A 438 -12.58 -2.57 11.87
N LEU A 439 -11.45 -1.91 12.16
CA LEU A 439 -11.30 -1.03 13.31
C LEU A 439 -11.43 0.43 12.88
N ILE A 440 -12.08 1.26 13.70
CA ILE A 440 -12.21 2.70 13.45
C ILE A 440 -11.11 3.43 14.22
N LEU A 441 -10.32 4.25 13.53
CA LEU A 441 -9.21 5.00 14.13
C LEU A 441 -9.66 6.39 14.59
N ILE A 442 -10.23 6.50 15.78
CA ILE A 442 -10.72 7.77 16.32
C ILE A 442 -9.53 8.66 16.72
N GLY A 443 -9.44 9.84 16.11
CA GLY A 443 -8.37 10.81 16.34
C GLY A 443 -7.21 10.73 15.35
N ALA A 444 -7.30 9.87 14.32
CA ALA A 444 -6.27 9.77 13.29
C ALA A 444 -6.18 10.99 12.35
N ASP A 445 -7.24 11.82 12.28
CA ASP A 445 -7.25 13.11 11.58
C ASP A 445 -7.33 14.26 12.62
N PRO A 446 -6.19 14.90 12.97
CA PRO A 446 -6.17 16.01 13.93
C PRO A 446 -6.89 17.27 13.44
N ALA A 447 -7.01 17.44 12.12
CA ALA A 447 -7.60 18.61 11.52
C ALA A 447 -9.14 18.53 11.46
N ASP A 448 -9.68 17.32 11.31
CA ASP A 448 -11.11 17.02 11.40
C ASP A 448 -11.38 15.77 12.27
N PRO A 449 -11.65 15.94 13.57
CA PRO A 449 -11.96 14.82 14.46
C PRO A 449 -13.25 14.04 14.11
N SER A 450 -14.05 14.51 13.14
CA SER A 450 -15.24 13.80 12.66
C SER A 450 -14.93 12.86 11.48
N HIS A 451 -13.76 12.99 10.87
CA HIS A 451 -13.24 12.05 9.90
C HIS A 451 -12.64 10.84 10.62
N LEU A 452 -13.11 9.64 10.27
CA LEU A 452 -12.86 8.41 11.00
C LEU A 452 -12.35 7.32 10.03
N PRO A 453 -11.03 7.19 9.85
CA PRO A 453 -10.46 6.18 8.97
C PRO A 453 -10.72 4.76 9.49
N ASN A 454 -10.92 3.82 8.57
CA ASN A 454 -11.03 2.39 8.86
C ASN A 454 -9.68 1.69 8.67
N LEU A 455 -9.40 0.71 9.52
CA LEU A 455 -8.25 -0.20 9.44
C LEU A 455 -8.75 -1.63 9.20
N ASP A 456 -8.41 -2.19 8.05
CA ASP A 456 -8.60 -3.61 7.72
C ASP A 456 -7.33 -4.39 8.03
N LEU A 457 -7.49 -5.49 8.78
CA LEU A 457 -6.42 -6.42 9.17
C LEU A 457 -6.51 -7.77 8.45
N SER A 458 -7.36 -7.87 7.42
CA SER A 458 -7.57 -9.08 6.64
C SER A 458 -6.26 -9.64 6.08
N GLY A 459 -6.15 -10.97 6.11
CA GLY A 459 -4.94 -11.67 5.67
C GLY A 459 -3.77 -11.62 6.66
N THR A 460 -3.91 -10.97 7.82
CA THR A 460 -2.88 -11.02 8.88
C THR A 460 -2.74 -12.45 9.42
N THR A 461 -1.49 -12.90 9.62
CA THR A 461 -1.15 -14.27 10.04
C THR A 461 -0.14 -14.32 11.18
N LEU A 462 -0.12 -15.46 11.86
CA LEU A 462 0.89 -15.87 12.83
C LEU A 462 1.63 -17.10 12.27
N SER A 463 2.95 -17.06 12.12
CA SER A 463 3.70 -18.22 11.63
C SER A 463 5.16 -18.20 12.08
N ALA A 464 5.87 -19.34 11.95
CA ALA A 464 7.27 -19.48 12.34
C ALA A 464 8.28 -18.73 11.43
N THR A 465 7.81 -17.91 10.48
CA THR A 465 8.68 -17.05 9.65
C THR A 465 8.90 -15.70 10.31
N GLU A 466 9.94 -14.98 9.89
CA GLU A 466 10.20 -13.61 10.38
C GLU A 466 8.96 -12.71 10.25
N SER A 467 8.78 -11.81 11.23
CA SER A 467 7.70 -10.84 11.21
C SER A 467 7.91 -9.88 10.04
N ALA A 468 6.86 -9.62 9.26
CA ALA A 468 6.94 -8.78 8.08
C ALA A 468 5.59 -8.17 7.72
N VAL A 469 5.61 -7.01 7.08
CA VAL A 469 4.44 -6.46 6.39
C VAL A 469 4.23 -7.25 5.09
N ILE A 470 3.04 -7.82 4.92
CA ILE A 470 2.62 -8.54 3.71
C ILE A 470 2.05 -7.55 2.68
N SER A 471 1.17 -6.67 3.13
CA SER A 471 0.63 -5.56 2.34
C SER A 471 0.30 -4.38 3.23
N GLU A 472 0.52 -3.18 2.71
CA GLU A 472 0.20 -1.93 3.39
C GLU A 472 -0.22 -0.91 2.32
N THR A 473 -1.49 -0.52 2.32
CA THR A 473 -2.05 0.45 1.38
C THR A 473 -3.05 1.37 2.07
N HIS A 474 -3.21 2.58 1.54
CA HIS A 474 -4.26 3.52 1.94
C HIS A 474 -4.77 4.31 0.73
N ASP A 475 -5.92 4.96 0.87
CA ASP A 475 -6.58 5.71 -0.21
C ASP A 475 -6.31 7.24 -0.18
N GLY A 476 -5.65 7.75 0.87
CA GLY A 476 -5.30 9.16 0.97
C GLY A 476 -4.13 9.58 0.07
N PHE A 477 -4.10 10.86 -0.31
CA PHE A 477 -2.98 11.46 -1.04
C PHE A 477 -2.90 12.97 -0.76
N VAL A 478 -1.66 13.46 -0.62
CA VAL A 478 -1.36 14.88 -0.44
C VAL A 478 -1.73 15.67 -1.69
N LYS A 479 -1.70 17.00 -1.60
CA LYS A 479 -1.84 17.86 -2.77
C LYS A 479 -0.72 17.56 -3.79
N GLY A 480 -1.06 17.56 -5.08
CA GLY A 480 -0.10 17.38 -6.17
C GLY A 480 -0.01 18.64 -7.02
N ASP A 481 1.19 18.99 -7.45
CA ASP A 481 1.42 20.09 -8.39
C ASP A 481 1.15 19.62 -9.82
N LEU A 482 0.67 20.50 -10.70
CA LEU A 482 0.44 20.16 -12.11
C LEU A 482 1.75 19.76 -12.80
N ILE A 483 1.77 18.56 -13.41
CA ILE A 483 2.89 18.06 -14.21
C ILE A 483 2.62 18.26 -15.70
N SER A 484 1.42 17.93 -16.18
CA SER A 484 1.14 18.02 -17.61
C SER A 484 -0.33 18.29 -17.92
N LEU A 485 -0.57 18.79 -19.13
CA LEU A 485 -1.88 18.92 -19.74
C LEU A 485 -1.92 18.09 -21.01
N THR A 486 -2.97 17.31 -21.20
CA THR A 486 -3.17 16.51 -22.42
C THR A 486 -4.54 16.79 -23.00
N VAL A 487 -4.67 16.61 -24.32
CA VAL A 487 -5.93 16.73 -25.04
C VAL A 487 -6.19 15.42 -25.77
N SER A 488 -7.31 14.77 -25.46
CA SER A 488 -7.75 13.56 -26.14
C SER A 488 -8.34 13.86 -27.52
N TYR A 489 -8.52 12.82 -28.36
CA TYR A 489 -9.05 12.96 -29.71
C TYR A 489 -10.49 13.49 -29.77
N ASP A 490 -11.28 13.25 -28.73
CA ASP A 490 -12.63 13.79 -28.50
C ASP A 490 -12.63 15.16 -27.79
N GLY A 491 -11.44 15.73 -27.55
CA GLY A 491 -11.22 17.09 -27.10
C GLY A 491 -11.26 17.32 -25.60
N ILE A 492 -11.24 16.26 -24.78
CA ILE A 492 -11.17 16.39 -23.32
C ILE A 492 -9.77 16.89 -22.95
N LEU A 493 -9.73 18.01 -22.22
CA LEU A 493 -8.52 18.56 -21.64
C LEU A 493 -8.32 17.97 -20.24
N THR A 494 -7.24 17.22 -20.04
CA THR A 494 -6.92 16.53 -18.78
C THR A 494 -5.65 17.11 -18.17
N ALA A 495 -5.70 17.46 -16.90
CA ALA A 495 -4.55 17.80 -16.07
C ALA A 495 -4.05 16.57 -15.33
N ARG A 496 -2.74 16.34 -15.33
CA ARG A 496 -2.07 15.30 -14.53
C ARG A 496 -1.17 15.94 -13.48
N PHE A 497 -1.22 15.43 -12.26
CA PHE A 497 -0.54 16.01 -11.09
C PHE A 497 0.57 15.10 -10.55
N SER A 498 1.47 15.66 -9.73
CA SER A 498 2.61 14.95 -9.15
C SER A 498 2.27 13.86 -8.15
N ASN A 499 1.06 13.88 -7.61
CA ASN A 499 0.49 12.81 -6.80
C ASN A 499 -0.20 11.71 -7.63
N GLY A 500 0.00 11.70 -8.96
CA GLY A 500 -0.57 10.70 -9.88
C GLY A 500 -2.06 10.88 -10.17
N GLN A 501 -2.71 11.90 -9.61
CA GLN A 501 -4.11 12.19 -9.89
C GLN A 501 -4.29 12.85 -11.25
N GLU A 502 -5.48 12.65 -11.84
CA GLU A 502 -5.90 13.28 -13.08
C GLU A 502 -7.23 14.02 -12.90
N SER A 503 -7.39 15.15 -13.60
CA SER A 503 -8.63 15.93 -13.57
C SER A 503 -9.00 16.43 -14.95
N ASN A 504 -10.24 16.15 -15.38
CA ASN A 504 -10.80 16.69 -16.61
C ASN A 504 -11.23 18.15 -16.38
N LEU A 505 -10.65 19.07 -17.12
CA LEU A 505 -10.85 20.51 -16.96
C LEU A 505 -11.96 21.07 -17.85
N GLY A 506 -12.20 20.42 -18.99
CA GLY A 506 -13.14 20.88 -20.00
C GLY A 506 -13.03 20.10 -21.30
N ILE A 507 -13.82 20.48 -22.29
CA ILE A 507 -13.83 19.87 -23.63
C ILE A 507 -13.66 20.99 -24.66
N ILE A 508 -12.63 20.93 -25.48
CA ILE A 508 -12.43 21.89 -26.58
C ILE A 508 -13.63 21.81 -27.53
N ALA A 509 -14.15 22.95 -27.98
CA ALA A 509 -15.28 22.98 -28.91
C ALA A 509 -14.79 23.17 -30.34
N LEU A 510 -15.38 22.42 -31.28
CA LEU A 510 -15.21 22.65 -32.70
C LEU A 510 -16.48 23.23 -33.32
N ALA A 511 -16.29 24.24 -34.16
CA ALA A 511 -17.34 24.91 -34.92
C ALA A 511 -17.42 24.37 -36.35
N ILE A 512 -18.62 24.05 -36.81
CA ILE A 512 -18.92 23.79 -38.22
C ILE A 512 -19.93 24.82 -38.76
N PHE A 513 -19.96 24.93 -40.08
CA PHE A 513 -20.78 25.90 -40.81
C PHE A 513 -21.54 25.20 -41.94
N GLU A 514 -22.72 25.71 -42.28
CA GLU A 514 -23.51 25.21 -43.42
C GLU A 514 -22.72 25.35 -44.74
N SER A 515 -21.93 26.43 -44.88
CA SER A 515 -21.06 26.63 -46.04
C SER A 515 -19.72 27.25 -45.62
N SER A 516 -18.74 26.39 -45.33
CA SER A 516 -17.38 26.80 -44.94
C SER A 516 -16.66 27.63 -46.01
N SER A 517 -16.99 27.44 -47.30
CA SER A 517 -16.40 28.23 -48.40
C SER A 517 -16.81 29.71 -48.39
N ASN A 518 -17.87 30.08 -47.66
CA ASN A 518 -18.37 31.45 -47.56
C ASN A 518 -17.88 32.17 -46.29
N LEU A 519 -16.96 31.55 -45.55
CA LEU A 519 -16.27 32.22 -44.45
C LEU A 519 -15.39 33.34 -45.00
N GLN A 520 -15.39 34.49 -44.32
CA GLN A 520 -14.55 35.62 -44.71
C GLN A 520 -13.19 35.45 -44.05
N ALA A 521 -12.14 35.22 -44.85
CA ALA A 521 -10.77 35.20 -44.36
C ALA A 521 -10.38 36.57 -43.77
N ILE A 522 -9.66 36.52 -42.65
CA ILE A 522 -8.95 37.64 -42.05
C ILE A 522 -7.46 37.24 -41.92
N ASP A 523 -6.64 38.09 -41.31
CA ASP A 523 -5.21 37.82 -41.17
C ASP A 523 -4.94 36.60 -40.26
N ASN A 524 -3.73 36.02 -40.35
CA ASN A 524 -3.24 34.89 -39.54
C ASN A 524 -4.03 33.58 -39.67
N ASN A 525 -4.45 33.21 -40.89
CA ASN A 525 -5.23 31.98 -41.13
C ASN A 525 -6.48 31.86 -40.23
N GLU A 526 -7.12 33.01 -39.96
CA GLU A 526 -8.38 33.06 -39.24
C GLU A 526 -9.52 33.47 -40.18
N TRP A 527 -10.75 33.17 -39.77
CA TRP A 527 -11.97 33.45 -40.52
C TRP A 527 -13.06 34.07 -39.64
N LEU A 528 -13.91 34.88 -40.25
CA LEU A 528 -15.16 35.37 -39.68
C LEU A 528 -16.35 34.70 -40.34
N ALA A 529 -17.37 34.40 -39.52
CA ALA A 529 -18.66 33.95 -40.02
C ALA A 529 -19.38 35.06 -40.80
N THR A 530 -20.03 34.70 -41.90
CA THR A 530 -20.85 35.60 -42.72
C THR A 530 -22.31 35.15 -42.72
N LEU A 531 -23.20 35.99 -43.24
CA LEU A 531 -24.60 35.57 -43.44
C LEU A 531 -24.72 34.38 -44.40
N GLU A 532 -23.77 34.25 -45.34
CA GLU A 532 -23.76 33.20 -46.37
C GLU A 532 -23.06 31.91 -45.92
N SER A 533 -22.22 31.97 -44.87
CA SER A 533 -21.64 30.75 -44.26
C SER A 533 -22.63 30.03 -43.35
N GLY A 534 -23.66 30.75 -42.89
CA GLY A 534 -24.56 30.30 -41.81
C GLY A 534 -23.98 30.57 -40.42
N GLN A 535 -24.73 30.23 -39.38
CA GLN A 535 -24.28 30.32 -37.99
C GLN A 535 -23.36 29.15 -37.64
N ALA A 536 -22.39 29.40 -36.74
CA ALA A 536 -21.55 28.35 -36.19
C ALA A 536 -22.38 27.38 -35.34
N ILE A 537 -22.16 26.08 -35.54
CA ILE A 537 -22.71 25.01 -34.71
C ILE A 537 -21.53 24.37 -33.96
N PHE A 538 -21.63 24.32 -32.62
CA PHE A 538 -20.58 23.81 -31.75
C PHE A 538 -20.94 22.43 -31.22
N ASN A 539 -19.99 21.50 -31.32
CA ASN A 539 -20.02 20.21 -30.64
C ASN A 539 -18.59 19.87 -30.18
N PRO A 540 -18.44 18.90 -29.25
CA PRO A 540 -17.14 18.26 -29.04
C PRO A 540 -16.54 17.72 -30.35
N PRO A 541 -15.21 17.60 -30.45
CA PRO A 541 -14.56 16.76 -31.45
C PRO A 541 -15.12 15.33 -31.44
N ALA A 542 -15.00 14.64 -32.57
CA ALA A 542 -15.54 13.29 -32.79
C ALA A 542 -17.07 13.16 -32.68
N GLU A 543 -17.81 14.23 -32.35
CA GLU A 543 -19.27 14.22 -32.25
C GLU A 543 -19.96 14.83 -33.48
N GLY A 544 -21.06 14.20 -33.90
CA GLY A 544 -21.90 14.69 -34.99
C GLY A 544 -21.16 14.71 -36.34
N MET A 545 -20.88 15.90 -36.86
CA MET A 545 -20.11 16.12 -38.08
C MET A 545 -18.72 16.68 -37.81
N ASN A 546 -18.35 16.90 -36.54
CA ASN A 546 -17.04 17.42 -36.19
C ASN A 546 -15.98 16.35 -36.41
N GLY A 547 -14.82 16.79 -36.90
CA GLY A 547 -13.62 16.00 -36.96
C GLY A 547 -13.06 15.71 -35.57
N GLU A 548 -12.03 14.87 -35.55
CA GLU A 548 -11.31 14.51 -34.33
C GLU A 548 -10.13 15.47 -34.12
N LEU A 549 -9.65 15.55 -32.89
CA LEU A 549 -8.38 16.21 -32.59
C LEU A 549 -7.24 15.20 -32.61
N LYS A 550 -6.07 15.69 -32.99
CA LYS A 550 -4.79 15.00 -32.88
C LYS A 550 -3.83 15.92 -32.15
N SER A 551 -3.16 15.41 -31.12
CA SER A 551 -2.04 16.11 -30.51
C SER A 551 -0.82 15.91 -31.40
N ALA A 552 -0.03 16.95 -31.67
CA ALA A 552 1.17 16.80 -32.47
C ALA A 552 2.26 15.97 -31.75
N PHE A 553 2.23 15.88 -30.41
CA PHE A 553 3.24 15.21 -29.58
C PHE A 553 2.65 14.49 -28.36
N ALA A 554 3.30 13.43 -27.88
CA ALA A 554 3.16 12.85 -26.53
C ALA A 554 4.51 12.88 -25.80
N GLU A 555 4.52 13.01 -24.47
CA GLU A 555 5.75 13.18 -23.68
C GLU A 555 5.86 12.13 -22.56
N TYR A 556 7.08 11.65 -22.33
CA TYR A 556 7.44 10.66 -21.32
C TYR A 556 8.69 11.10 -20.54
N ASP A 557 8.61 11.02 -19.22
CA ASP A 557 9.67 11.46 -18.31
C ASP A 557 10.93 10.56 -18.30
N GLY A 558 10.82 9.31 -18.77
CA GLY A 558 11.94 8.37 -18.82
C GLY A 558 12.71 8.42 -20.15
N ASP A 559 13.88 7.79 -20.17
CA ASP A 559 14.66 7.61 -21.41
C ASP A 559 13.90 6.65 -22.35
N TYR A 560 14.07 6.77 -23.67
CA TYR A 560 13.41 5.88 -24.65
C TYR A 560 13.64 4.39 -24.34
N GLY A 561 14.82 4.05 -23.79
CA GLY A 561 15.18 2.69 -23.39
C GLY A 561 14.37 2.10 -22.23
N ASP A 562 13.65 2.92 -21.47
CA ASP A 562 12.80 2.50 -20.34
C ASP A 562 11.40 2.03 -20.79
N TYR A 563 11.10 2.16 -22.07
CA TYR A 563 9.81 1.85 -22.65
C TYR A 563 9.91 0.82 -23.75
N LYS A 564 8.88 -0.02 -23.84
CA LYS A 564 8.62 -0.82 -25.03
C LYS A 564 7.50 -0.17 -25.83
N VAL A 565 7.83 0.33 -27.01
CA VAL A 565 6.87 0.88 -27.98
C VAL A 565 6.49 -0.22 -28.97
N THR A 566 5.20 -0.39 -29.26
CA THR A 566 4.70 -1.38 -30.24
C THR A 566 3.62 -0.77 -31.11
N VAL A 567 3.75 -0.86 -32.43
CA VAL A 567 2.74 -0.32 -33.35
C VAL A 567 1.54 -1.26 -33.45
N THR A 568 0.35 -0.66 -33.43
CA THR A 568 -0.91 -1.36 -33.62
C THR A 568 -1.68 -0.73 -34.79
N THR A 569 -2.77 -1.38 -35.22
CA THR A 569 -3.64 -0.85 -36.26
C THR A 569 -4.39 0.44 -35.88
N SER A 570 -4.40 0.80 -34.59
CA SER A 570 -5.15 1.93 -34.03
C SER A 570 -4.28 3.01 -33.39
N GLY A 571 -2.95 2.80 -33.31
CA GLY A 571 -2.00 3.68 -32.63
C GLY A 571 -0.81 2.91 -32.07
N PHE A 572 -0.19 3.38 -31.00
CA PHE A 572 1.03 2.82 -30.42
C PHE A 572 0.78 2.35 -28.99
N PHE A 573 1.14 1.12 -28.69
CA PHE A 573 1.08 0.56 -27.35
C PHE A 573 2.42 0.78 -26.66
N ILE A 574 2.44 1.59 -25.59
CA ILE A 574 3.64 1.97 -24.85
C ILE A 574 3.60 1.30 -23.48
N VAL A 575 4.66 0.58 -23.15
CA VAL A 575 4.76 -0.20 -21.91
C VAL A 575 6.00 0.24 -21.16
N PRO A 576 5.87 0.90 -19.99
CA PRO A 576 7.01 1.11 -19.11
C PRO A 576 7.59 -0.24 -18.69
N ILE A 577 8.89 -0.45 -18.89
CA ILE A 577 9.54 -1.74 -18.63
C ILE A 577 9.49 -2.07 -17.13
N ALA A 578 9.71 -1.08 -16.27
CA ALA A 578 9.67 -1.24 -14.81
C ALA A 578 8.25 -1.39 -14.26
N GLN A 579 7.24 -0.88 -14.97
CA GLN A 579 5.84 -0.86 -14.51
C GLN A 579 4.87 -1.27 -15.63
N PRO A 580 4.86 -2.55 -16.05
CA PRO A 580 4.06 -2.99 -17.20
C PRO A 580 2.54 -2.82 -17.04
N SER A 581 2.05 -2.65 -15.81
CA SER A 581 0.64 -2.37 -15.50
C SER A 581 0.20 -0.95 -15.92
N GLN A 582 1.15 -0.04 -16.15
CA GLN A 582 0.90 1.31 -16.66
C GLN A 582 1.00 1.37 -18.20
N ALA A 583 0.81 0.24 -18.87
CA ALA A 583 0.79 0.23 -20.33
C ALA A 583 -0.39 1.04 -20.87
N GLU A 584 -0.14 1.82 -21.91
CA GLU A 584 -1.14 2.69 -22.52
C GLU A 584 -1.14 2.61 -24.05
N THR A 585 -2.21 3.09 -24.67
CA THR A 585 -2.29 3.21 -26.13
C THR A 585 -2.35 4.68 -26.51
N VAL A 586 -1.31 5.15 -27.21
CA VAL A 586 -1.24 6.49 -27.75
C VAL A 586 -1.77 6.48 -29.18
N ILE A 587 -2.80 7.29 -29.44
CA ILE A 587 -3.45 7.38 -30.75
C ILE A 587 -3.37 8.83 -31.24
N GLY A 588 -3.24 9.01 -32.56
CA GLY A 588 -3.33 10.33 -33.16
C GLY A 588 -2.19 11.30 -32.83
N VAL A 589 -0.98 10.79 -32.58
CA VAL A 589 0.25 11.60 -32.42
C VAL A 589 1.24 11.29 -33.54
N ASP A 590 1.97 12.30 -34.01
CA ASP A 590 3.02 12.14 -35.02
C ASP A 590 4.41 11.99 -34.39
N ARG A 591 4.56 12.38 -33.12
CA ARG A 591 5.84 12.47 -32.42
C ARG A 591 5.67 12.05 -30.96
N ILE A 592 6.69 11.42 -30.39
CA ILE A 592 6.80 11.15 -28.97
C ILE A 592 8.15 11.69 -28.49
N GLN A 593 8.15 12.43 -27.38
CA GLN A 593 9.33 12.92 -26.72
C GLN A 593 9.62 12.08 -25.48
N PHE A 594 10.86 11.65 -25.35
CA PHE A 594 11.44 11.03 -24.16
C PHE A 594 12.47 11.97 -23.55
N ALA A 595 12.96 11.67 -22.34
CA ALA A 595 13.94 12.51 -21.66
C ALA A 595 15.24 12.69 -22.45
N ASP A 596 15.64 11.69 -23.24
CA ASP A 596 16.90 11.63 -23.97
C ASP A 596 16.79 11.83 -25.49
N THR A 597 15.63 11.57 -26.09
CA THR A 597 15.46 11.56 -27.55
C THR A 597 14.01 11.77 -27.98
N ASN A 598 13.79 11.94 -29.29
CA ASN A 598 12.46 11.94 -29.88
C ASN A 598 12.25 10.69 -30.75
N LEU A 599 10.98 10.30 -30.89
CA LEU A 599 10.51 9.23 -31.76
C LEU A 599 9.47 9.79 -32.73
N ALA A 600 9.79 9.76 -34.02
CA ALA A 600 8.87 10.13 -35.09
C ALA A 600 8.04 8.93 -35.55
N LEU A 601 6.73 9.15 -35.72
CA LEU A 601 5.74 8.12 -35.98
C LEU A 601 5.14 8.20 -37.39
N ASP A 602 5.42 9.29 -38.11
CA ASP A 602 5.06 9.51 -39.50
C ASP A 602 6.01 8.74 -40.45
N ILE A 603 6.05 7.41 -40.33
CA ILE A 603 6.90 6.53 -41.16
C ILE A 603 6.56 6.61 -42.67
N ASN A 604 5.36 7.09 -42.99
CA ASN A 604 4.92 7.39 -44.36
C ASN A 604 5.00 8.89 -44.70
N GLY A 605 5.21 9.75 -43.69
CA GLY A 605 5.33 11.19 -43.81
C GLY A 605 6.79 11.65 -43.88
N THR A 606 7.07 12.85 -43.36
CA THR A 606 8.35 13.53 -43.51
C THR A 606 9.50 12.71 -42.96
N ALA A 607 9.40 12.21 -41.72
CA ALA A 607 10.49 11.45 -41.12
C ALA A 607 10.82 10.18 -41.91
N GLY A 608 9.80 9.46 -42.36
CA GLY A 608 9.96 8.31 -43.23
C GLY A 608 10.64 8.63 -44.56
N GLN A 609 10.24 9.74 -45.21
CA GLN A 609 10.82 10.17 -46.48
C GLN A 609 12.31 10.55 -46.33
N VAL A 610 12.65 11.29 -45.27
CA VAL A 610 14.05 11.66 -44.98
C VAL A 610 14.88 10.42 -44.62
N TYR A 611 14.35 9.48 -43.86
CA TYR A 611 15.04 8.22 -43.59
C TYR A 611 15.31 7.43 -44.89
N ARG A 612 14.31 7.36 -45.78
CA ARG A 612 14.43 6.66 -47.08
C ARG A 612 15.44 7.30 -48.01
N ILE A 613 15.56 8.62 -48.02
CA ILE A 613 16.56 9.29 -48.87
C ILE A 613 17.98 9.09 -48.36
N TYR A 614 18.19 8.99 -47.03
CA TYR A 614 19.46 8.55 -46.45
C TYR A 614 19.83 7.13 -46.90
N LYS A 615 18.87 6.19 -46.82
CA LYS A 615 19.09 4.82 -47.29
C LYS A 615 19.40 4.75 -48.77
N ALA A 616 18.68 5.50 -49.61
CA ALA A 616 18.95 5.53 -51.04
C ALA A 616 20.32 6.15 -51.38
N ALA A 617 20.73 7.22 -50.68
CA ALA A 617 21.96 7.95 -50.97
C ALA A 617 23.22 7.31 -50.38
N PHE A 618 23.12 6.62 -49.25
CA PHE A 618 24.29 6.20 -48.47
C PHE A 618 24.25 4.74 -48.00
N ASP A 619 23.14 4.05 -48.20
CA ASP A 619 22.90 2.67 -47.73
C ASP A 619 23.18 2.46 -46.23
N ARG A 620 22.87 3.46 -45.40
CA ARG A 620 23.03 3.37 -43.94
C ARG A 620 21.82 3.89 -43.19
N THR A 621 21.70 3.47 -41.92
CA THR A 621 20.84 4.15 -40.96
C THR A 621 21.36 5.59 -40.75
N PRO A 622 20.48 6.60 -40.76
CA PRO A 622 20.83 7.97 -40.42
C PRO A 622 21.38 8.08 -39.00
N ASP A 623 22.24 9.05 -38.76
CA ASP A 623 22.53 9.55 -37.42
C ASP A 623 21.38 10.42 -36.91
N ALA A 624 21.13 10.42 -35.60
CA ALA A 624 19.94 11.03 -35.02
C ALA A 624 19.89 12.57 -35.21
N GLU A 625 21.03 13.25 -35.04
CA GLU A 625 21.17 14.70 -35.24
C GLU A 625 20.96 15.10 -36.71
N GLY A 626 21.67 14.44 -37.63
CA GLY A 626 21.56 14.71 -39.06
C GLY A 626 20.18 14.36 -39.61
N LEU A 627 19.51 13.36 -39.05
CA LEU A 627 18.12 13.06 -39.39
C LEU A 627 17.18 14.18 -38.93
N GLY A 628 17.32 14.64 -37.69
CA GLY A 628 16.54 15.75 -37.15
C GLY A 628 16.66 17.03 -37.96
N PHE A 629 17.88 17.39 -38.38
CA PHE A 629 18.12 18.56 -39.24
C PHE A 629 17.31 18.50 -40.55
N TRP A 630 17.29 17.35 -41.22
CA TRP A 630 16.59 17.22 -42.50
C TRP A 630 15.08 17.06 -42.35
N ILE A 631 14.61 16.44 -41.25
CA ILE A 631 13.20 16.45 -40.88
C ILE A 631 12.72 17.89 -40.70
N ASP A 632 13.41 18.66 -39.84
CA ASP A 632 13.13 20.08 -39.59
C ASP A 632 13.11 20.90 -40.89
N THR A 633 14.09 20.68 -41.77
CA THR A 633 14.19 21.36 -43.06
C THR A 633 12.94 21.15 -43.93
N VAL A 634 12.41 19.93 -43.99
CA VAL A 634 11.24 19.61 -44.82
C VAL A 634 9.95 20.10 -44.15
N GLU A 635 9.84 19.99 -42.84
CA GLU A 635 8.71 20.50 -42.06
C GLU A 635 8.57 22.03 -42.18
N HIS A 636 9.68 22.74 -42.31
CA HIS A 636 9.73 24.20 -42.53
C HIS A 636 9.66 24.62 -44.02
N GLY A 637 9.10 23.77 -44.87
CA GLY A 637 8.78 24.10 -46.26
C GLY A 637 9.89 23.83 -47.28
N GLY A 638 10.97 23.16 -46.87
CA GLY A 638 11.92 22.54 -47.79
C GLY A 638 11.31 21.34 -48.52
N THR A 639 11.93 20.92 -49.61
CA THR A 639 11.50 19.74 -50.40
C THR A 639 12.50 18.60 -50.30
N LEU A 640 12.09 17.37 -50.63
CA LEU A 640 13.02 16.24 -50.73
C LEU A 640 14.14 16.48 -51.76
N GLN A 641 13.91 17.29 -52.78
CA GLN A 641 14.97 17.72 -53.70
C GLN A 641 16.00 18.61 -53.01
N ASN A 642 15.61 19.40 -52.00
CA ASN A 642 16.59 20.15 -51.18
C ASN A 642 17.44 19.20 -50.33
N VAL A 643 16.84 18.16 -49.75
CA VAL A 643 17.57 17.11 -49.01
C VAL A 643 18.53 16.36 -49.95
N ALA A 644 18.05 15.92 -51.11
CA ALA A 644 18.83 15.25 -52.14
C ALA A 644 20.03 16.10 -52.60
N ALA A 645 19.80 17.40 -52.84
CA ALA A 645 20.85 18.35 -53.18
C ALA A 645 21.87 18.46 -52.05
N GLY A 646 21.42 18.56 -50.80
CA GLY A 646 22.29 18.58 -49.62
C GLY A 646 23.21 17.36 -49.55
N PHE A 647 22.66 16.17 -49.77
CA PHE A 647 23.42 14.92 -49.79
C PHE A 647 24.41 14.86 -50.94
N ILE A 648 24.00 15.13 -52.17
CA ILE A 648 24.88 15.06 -53.35
C ILE A 648 26.07 16.02 -53.23
N HIS A 649 25.88 17.17 -52.60
CA HIS A 649 26.95 18.15 -52.37
C HIS A 649 27.75 17.91 -51.08
N SER A 650 27.38 16.91 -50.28
CA SER A 650 28.08 16.57 -49.03
C SER A 650 29.44 15.92 -49.28
N ASN A 651 30.34 16.05 -48.31
CA ASN A 651 31.64 15.37 -48.35
C ASN A 651 31.50 13.84 -48.25
N GLU A 652 30.45 13.34 -47.58
CA GLU A 652 30.15 11.91 -47.48
C GLU A 652 29.84 11.33 -48.87
N PHE A 653 28.95 11.99 -49.62
CA PHE A 653 28.61 11.58 -50.98
C PHE A 653 29.84 11.63 -51.92
N GLN A 654 30.65 12.69 -51.85
CA GLN A 654 31.88 12.79 -52.63
C GLN A 654 32.90 11.69 -52.26
N THR A 655 32.91 11.24 -51.01
CA THR A 655 33.78 10.13 -50.58
C THR A 655 33.30 8.79 -51.13
N LEU A 656 31.98 8.55 -51.12
CA LEU A 656 31.38 7.29 -51.56
C LEU A 656 31.33 7.16 -53.08
N TYR A 657 31.01 8.24 -53.79
CA TYR A 657 30.78 8.25 -55.24
C TYR A 657 31.90 8.94 -56.04
N GLY A 658 32.80 9.66 -55.38
CA GLY A 658 33.82 10.52 -56.00
C GLY A 658 33.33 11.96 -56.22
N ASP A 659 34.25 12.90 -56.47
CA ASP A 659 33.95 14.34 -56.64
C ASP A 659 33.03 14.65 -57.83
N ASN A 660 33.01 13.77 -58.83
CA ASN A 660 32.16 13.88 -60.01
C ASN A 660 31.89 12.49 -60.60
N PRO A 661 30.98 11.70 -59.98
CA PRO A 661 30.73 10.33 -60.40
C PRO A 661 30.22 10.32 -61.85
N SER A 662 30.53 9.28 -62.62
CA SER A 662 29.85 9.06 -63.89
C SER A 662 28.36 8.75 -63.64
N ASN A 663 27.50 9.00 -64.64
CA ASN A 663 26.09 8.62 -64.53
C ASN A 663 25.92 7.11 -64.33
N GLU A 664 26.81 6.31 -64.94
CA GLU A 664 26.85 4.86 -64.74
C GLU A 664 27.14 4.48 -63.29
N LEU A 665 28.13 5.11 -62.66
CA LEU A 665 28.45 4.85 -61.25
C LEU A 665 27.30 5.26 -60.33
N PHE A 666 26.77 6.48 -60.53
CA PHE A 666 25.65 6.99 -59.73
C PHE A 666 24.43 6.06 -59.79
N LEU A 667 23.97 5.72 -61.00
CA LEU A 667 22.79 4.85 -61.17
C LEU A 667 23.04 3.44 -60.62
N THR A 668 24.20 2.85 -60.90
CA THR A 668 24.51 1.50 -60.40
C THR A 668 24.49 1.46 -58.88
N SER A 669 25.06 2.48 -58.22
CA SER A 669 25.03 2.60 -56.78
C SER A 669 23.62 2.78 -56.20
N LEU A 670 22.74 3.57 -56.81
CA LEU A 670 21.35 3.68 -56.34
C LEU A 670 20.60 2.35 -56.45
N TYR A 671 20.80 1.61 -57.53
CA TYR A 671 20.25 0.26 -57.68
C TYR A 671 20.77 -0.69 -56.60
N HIS A 672 22.04 -0.59 -56.23
CA HIS A 672 22.61 -1.41 -55.16
C HIS A 672 22.02 -1.01 -53.80
N ASN A 673 21.99 0.27 -53.47
CA ASN A 673 21.50 0.77 -52.19
C ASN A 673 20.01 0.52 -51.96
N VAL A 674 19.19 0.62 -53.01
CA VAL A 674 17.73 0.56 -52.90
C VAL A 674 17.16 -0.82 -53.24
N LEU A 675 17.75 -1.52 -54.22
CA LEU A 675 17.19 -2.75 -54.79
C LEU A 675 18.05 -3.99 -54.51
N ASP A 676 19.20 -3.84 -53.86
CA ASP A 676 20.15 -4.92 -53.56
C ASP A 676 20.55 -5.76 -54.79
N ARG A 677 20.58 -5.13 -55.98
CA ARG A 677 20.86 -5.81 -57.25
C ARG A 677 21.51 -4.92 -58.27
N ASP A 678 22.19 -5.56 -59.23
CA ASP A 678 22.62 -4.89 -60.45
C ASP A 678 21.41 -4.38 -61.25
N PRO A 679 21.54 -3.23 -61.92
CA PRO A 679 20.47 -2.70 -62.75
C PRO A 679 20.22 -3.61 -63.95
N ASP A 680 18.94 -3.82 -64.28
CA ASP A 680 18.58 -4.45 -65.53
C ASP A 680 18.85 -3.50 -66.71
N GLN A 681 19.12 -4.08 -67.88
CA GLN A 681 19.62 -3.31 -69.02
C GLN A 681 18.62 -2.26 -69.51
N ASP A 682 17.32 -2.55 -69.47
CA ASP A 682 16.27 -1.64 -69.94
C ASP A 682 16.05 -0.49 -68.95
N GLY A 683 15.96 -0.79 -67.64
CA GLY A 683 15.83 0.21 -66.59
C GLY A 683 17.05 1.13 -66.50
N PHE A 684 18.26 0.58 -66.55
CA PHE A 684 19.50 1.37 -66.58
C PHE A 684 19.52 2.33 -67.76
N GLN A 685 19.19 1.85 -68.96
CA GLN A 685 19.22 2.66 -70.17
C GLN A 685 18.20 3.80 -70.09
N TRP A 686 17.00 3.52 -69.55
CA TRP A 686 15.96 4.54 -69.38
C TRP A 686 16.43 5.69 -68.48
N TRP A 687 16.94 5.39 -67.28
CA TRP A 687 17.46 6.40 -66.35
C TRP A 687 18.71 7.12 -66.91
N SER A 688 19.60 6.39 -67.59
CA SER A 688 20.78 6.96 -68.22
C SER A 688 20.40 7.97 -69.32
N ASP A 689 19.39 7.68 -70.14
CA ASP A 689 18.92 8.60 -71.18
C ASP A 689 18.31 9.88 -70.58
N LYS A 690 17.61 9.78 -69.44
CA LYS A 690 17.07 10.92 -68.70
C LYS A 690 18.18 11.84 -68.18
N LEU A 691 19.19 11.27 -67.52
CA LEU A 691 20.35 12.03 -67.04
C LEU A 691 21.15 12.64 -68.19
N ASN A 692 21.44 11.88 -69.24
CA ASN A 692 22.28 12.32 -70.35
C ASN A 692 21.60 13.41 -71.20
N SER A 693 20.27 13.39 -71.30
CA SER A 693 19.50 14.44 -71.98
C SER A 693 19.24 15.67 -71.11
N GLY A 694 19.51 15.60 -69.81
CA GLY A 694 19.17 16.64 -68.84
C GLY A 694 17.66 16.77 -68.57
N ALA A 695 16.89 15.74 -68.89
CA ALA A 695 15.45 15.73 -68.66
C ALA A 695 15.09 15.61 -67.17
N GLU A 696 15.96 14.96 -66.38
CA GLU A 696 15.86 14.84 -64.92
C GLU A 696 17.24 15.06 -64.30
N SER A 697 17.28 15.69 -63.13
CA SER A 697 18.51 15.92 -62.37
C SER A 697 18.89 14.71 -61.53
N ARG A 698 20.08 14.72 -60.90
CA ARG A 698 20.47 13.63 -60.00
C ARG A 698 19.66 13.65 -58.71
N GLU A 699 19.29 14.85 -58.28
CA GLU A 699 18.42 15.13 -57.15
C GLU A 699 17.04 14.50 -57.38
N ASP A 700 16.45 14.72 -58.57
CA ASP A 700 15.14 14.14 -58.92
C ASP A 700 15.19 12.61 -58.92
N ILE A 701 16.22 12.01 -59.54
CA ILE A 701 16.37 10.55 -59.59
C ILE A 701 16.61 9.96 -58.21
N LEU A 702 17.40 10.62 -57.35
CA LEU A 702 17.59 10.15 -55.98
C LEU A 702 16.27 10.14 -55.20
N VAL A 703 15.45 11.19 -55.35
CA VAL A 703 14.11 11.23 -54.75
C VAL A 703 13.24 10.09 -55.30
N ASP A 704 13.21 9.88 -56.61
CA ASP A 704 12.42 8.83 -57.25
C ASP A 704 12.83 7.41 -56.79
N PHE A 705 14.13 7.15 -56.64
CA PHE A 705 14.62 5.90 -56.07
C PHE A 705 14.24 5.76 -54.60
N SER A 706 14.39 6.83 -53.81
CA SER A 706 14.08 6.81 -52.38
C SER A 706 12.61 6.54 -52.08
N GLU A 707 11.70 7.04 -52.92
CA GLU A 707 10.25 6.86 -52.79
C GLU A 707 9.69 5.73 -53.65
N SER A 708 10.55 4.91 -54.25
CA SER A 708 10.11 3.71 -54.96
C SER A 708 9.40 2.73 -54.00
N PRO A 709 8.34 2.02 -54.45
CA PRO A 709 7.67 1.01 -53.64
C PRO A 709 8.62 -0.03 -53.07
N GLU A 710 9.66 -0.39 -53.82
CA GLU A 710 10.71 -1.30 -53.38
C GLU A 710 11.53 -0.73 -52.22
N ASN A 711 11.96 0.54 -52.26
CA ASN A 711 12.70 1.13 -51.14
C ASN A 711 11.83 1.22 -49.89
N GLN A 712 10.58 1.65 -50.04
CA GLN A 712 9.61 1.73 -48.94
C GLN A 712 9.42 0.36 -48.28
N ALA A 713 9.32 -0.71 -49.08
CA ALA A 713 9.26 -2.07 -48.57
C ALA A 713 10.56 -2.50 -47.87
N ASN A 714 11.72 -2.09 -48.37
CA ASN A 714 13.01 -2.47 -47.80
C ASN A 714 13.32 -1.78 -46.46
N VAL A 715 12.80 -0.56 -46.24
CA VAL A 715 12.99 0.14 -44.95
C VAL A 715 11.90 -0.13 -43.93
N ILE A 716 10.77 -0.74 -44.29
CA ILE A 716 9.61 -0.85 -43.40
C ILE A 716 9.93 -1.58 -42.08
N ASP A 717 10.76 -2.62 -42.14
CA ASP A 717 11.18 -3.37 -40.96
C ASP A 717 12.16 -2.58 -40.06
N LEU A 718 12.81 -1.55 -40.60
CA LEU A 718 13.75 -0.69 -39.86
C LEU A 718 13.05 0.45 -39.13
N ILE A 719 11.98 0.98 -39.72
CA ILE A 719 11.27 2.16 -39.21
C ILE A 719 9.89 1.82 -38.64
N GLY A 720 9.49 0.55 -38.70
CA GLY A 720 8.13 0.10 -38.40
C GLY A 720 7.68 0.43 -36.98
N ASP A 721 8.60 0.50 -36.01
CA ASP A 721 8.33 0.86 -34.61
C ASP A 721 8.51 2.35 -34.30
N GLY A 722 8.66 3.18 -35.33
CA GLY A 722 9.00 4.59 -35.23
C GLY A 722 10.47 4.87 -35.54
N ILE A 723 10.81 6.14 -35.67
CA ILE A 723 12.13 6.61 -36.10
C ILE A 723 12.73 7.50 -35.01
N VAL A 724 13.77 7.01 -34.36
CA VAL A 724 14.48 7.76 -33.32
C VAL A 724 15.31 8.89 -33.96
N TYR A 725 15.20 10.10 -33.43
CA TYR A 725 15.94 11.27 -33.90
C TYR A 725 16.18 12.28 -32.78
N GLU A 726 17.15 13.17 -32.97
CA GLU A 726 17.37 14.32 -32.09
C GLU A 726 16.73 15.56 -32.72
N GLU A 727 15.91 16.31 -31.96
CA GLU A 727 15.25 17.51 -32.49
C GLU A 727 16.30 18.57 -32.85
N TRP A 728 16.18 19.15 -34.05
CA TRP A 728 17.04 20.24 -34.47
C TRP A 728 16.59 21.57 -33.84
N LEU A 729 17.46 22.19 -33.04
CA LEU A 729 17.11 23.40 -32.27
C LEU A 729 17.62 24.72 -32.87
N GLY A 730 18.30 24.69 -34.02
CA GLY A 730 18.81 25.88 -34.72
C GLY A 730 20.30 26.14 -34.58
#